data_AF-A0A3D3L9Q7-F1
#
_entry.id   AF-A0A3D3L9Q7-F1
#
_cell.length_a   1.000
_cell.length_b   1.000
_cell.length_c   1.000
_cell.angle_alpha   90.00
_cell.angle_beta   90.00
_cell.angle_gamma   90.00
#
_symmetry.space_group_name_H-M   'P 1'
#
loop_
_entity.id
_entity.type
_entity.pdbx_description
1 polymer ?
#
loop_
_entity_poly.entity_id
_entity_poly.type
_entity_poly.pdbx_seq_one_letter_code
_entity_poly.pdbx_strand_id
1 'polypeptide(L)'
;SGGISNVSFSFRGNNKVREAMHSVFLYHAIKAGMDMGIVNAGMLEVYEEIPPEMLVKVEDVILNRNKEATEVLVDYAEQFKGQAGSAKKAEIDLSWREAPVEKRLEHALLKGITDFINEDTAEALAKLGKPLSVIEGPLMDGMNVVGDLFGAGKMFLPQVVKSARVMKQSVAYLAPFMEAEKARKARERELLIEIAEKTVKALESGSDVTAVEGFTYTPYPGLSLEERRIEVKFAAELAADLEAAATEYKRRFANVLDRNNVQELSPDYAATRESRQKWSIATLEPAGAFVDWFFAKVLSTAQPKDTIVFNAGGQGSGKTTATADIKVTGNAILVMDGTLQNHARSVEHFRAAFAAGCSVELRFVYCNWPDAVRNMADRAAKGAGRVVPLKRAAKGHFEAARTTLKLCGEFADKPELDVFVVENRVGALPRSLNLAWLSEHLHNSVEELLQTGQTTLQDEFKLHSDDPDYSARLLAQFQATSEPGSGGAVSSDRGRHVGGSEPGLGSGQPGDGKASGSTAASSLTAADLIPAEAAKQGGGKIVLATVKGDVHDIGKNIVGIVLACNGFEVTDMGVMVPCQKILDKAVEVGADVIGLSGLITPSLDEMVHVAAEMERLGFKQPLLIGGATTSAAHTAIKIAPKYSGSIVHVLDASRSVPVTTALLSEDQREGFIKSNEERHAKLREEYGRKKDRELLSLAESREKGQKFDWSTQDIATPSFTGTKVYEGADLISTLREFIDWSPFFHSWELRGRWIANEGRFSSAHEDAEMKLKAEAEALKLYNDANTLLDRIIAEQRFTAKGVFGLFPANSVGDDIEVYEGGKLKTTFHTLRQQVIKKDKANFALSDYVAPKSSGRTDHIGGFCVGIHGADEFAKEFDAAHDPYHGILTKAVADRLAEAFAEYLHQQARFAWGYEKPGDFANADLIKENYRGIRPAPGYPAQPDHTEKPILFALLDATAKTGVELTESMAMHPGSAVSGLYFAHPESHYFGISVLGKDQVEDYAKRKGMSVEEMERWLGPWLGY
;
A
#
# COMPACT_ATOMS: atom_id res chain seq x y z
N SER A 1 18.28 54.96 16.83
CA SER A 1 17.48 53.74 16.57
C SER A 1 17.73 52.77 17.72
N GLY A 2 16.68 52.40 18.47
CA GLY A 2 16.79 51.58 19.67
C GLY A 2 15.96 50.30 19.53
N GLY A 3 16.51 49.27 18.90
CA GLY A 3 15.90 47.94 18.86
C GLY A 3 16.26 47.12 20.11
N ILE A 4 15.51 46.03 20.35
CA ILE A 4 15.78 45.08 21.46
C ILE A 4 17.20 44.51 21.39
N SER A 5 17.79 44.47 20.20
CA SER A 5 19.19 44.10 19.95
C SER A 5 20.23 44.89 20.76
N ASN A 6 19.86 46.04 21.33
CA ASN A 6 20.75 46.81 22.21
C ASN A 6 20.95 46.16 23.58
N VAL A 7 19.97 45.37 24.06
CA VAL A 7 20.07 44.66 25.35
C VAL A 7 21.18 43.62 25.34
N SER A 8 21.49 43.05 24.17
CA SER A 8 22.52 42.01 23.99
C SER A 8 23.78 42.51 23.27
N PHE A 9 24.00 43.84 23.23
CA PHE A 9 25.05 44.46 22.41
C PHE A 9 26.46 43.94 22.71
N SER A 10 26.77 43.69 23.99
CA SER A 10 28.07 43.21 24.44
C SER A 10 28.40 41.78 24.00
N PHE A 11 27.39 41.03 23.52
CA PHE A 11 27.54 39.64 23.07
C PHE A 11 27.56 39.51 21.54
N ARG A 12 27.83 40.59 20.80
CA ARG A 12 27.99 40.56 19.34
C ARG A 12 28.99 39.47 18.91
N GLY A 13 28.55 38.59 18.02
CA GLY A 13 29.31 37.41 17.59
C GLY A 13 28.93 36.10 18.29
N ASN A 14 28.07 36.16 19.32
CA ASN A 14 27.53 35.00 20.02
C ASN A 14 25.99 34.98 19.92
N ASN A 15 25.47 34.52 18.78
CA ASN A 15 24.02 34.59 18.51
C ASN A 15 23.20 33.77 19.51
N LYS A 16 23.70 32.63 19.98
CA LYS A 16 22.98 31.77 20.92
C LYS A 16 22.66 32.47 22.24
N VAL A 17 23.64 33.17 22.83
CA VAL A 17 23.41 33.96 24.05
C VAL A 17 22.52 35.18 23.77
N ARG A 18 22.65 35.80 22.59
CA ARG A 18 21.85 36.97 22.22
C ARG A 18 20.37 36.64 22.03
N GLU A 19 20.06 35.52 21.39
CA GLU A 19 18.71 35.03 21.14
C GLU A 19 18.01 34.70 22.47
N ALA A 20 18.71 34.02 23.39
CA ALA A 20 18.23 33.80 24.75
C ALA A 20 17.96 35.12 25.49
N MET A 21 18.88 36.09 25.43
CA MET A 21 18.70 37.42 26.05
C MET A 21 17.49 38.18 25.51
N HIS A 22 17.26 38.16 24.19
CA HIS A 22 16.10 38.82 23.60
C HIS A 22 14.79 38.17 24.04
N SER A 23 14.76 36.84 24.08
CA SER A 23 13.58 36.05 24.41
C SER A 23 13.20 36.20 25.89
N VAL A 24 14.19 36.17 26.78
CA VAL A 24 14.01 36.45 28.21
C VAL A 24 13.57 37.90 28.46
N PHE A 25 14.21 38.86 27.79
CA PHE A 25 13.82 40.27 27.91
C PHE A 25 12.37 40.49 27.46
N LEU A 26 11.99 39.98 26.29
CA LEU A 26 10.62 40.11 25.76
C LEU A 26 9.60 39.44 26.68
N TYR A 27 9.88 38.23 27.15
CA TYR A 27 8.99 37.49 28.05
C TYR A 27 8.66 38.29 29.32
N HIS A 28 9.66 38.88 29.97
CA HIS A 28 9.46 39.68 31.17
C HIS A 28 8.93 41.09 30.88
N ALA A 29 9.38 41.73 29.80
CA ALA A 29 8.96 43.08 29.44
C ALA A 29 7.49 43.12 29.00
N ILE A 30 7.01 42.12 28.25
CA ILE A 30 5.59 42.00 27.87
C ILE A 30 4.72 41.87 29.13
N LYS A 31 5.13 41.02 30.09
CA LYS A 31 4.43 40.90 31.38
C LYS A 31 4.45 42.18 32.20
N ALA A 32 5.49 42.99 32.05
CA ALA A 32 5.61 44.31 32.68
C ALA A 32 4.85 45.42 31.92
N GLY A 33 4.13 45.10 30.83
CA GLY A 33 3.31 46.05 30.07
C GLY A 33 3.99 46.65 28.83
N MET A 34 4.97 45.97 28.24
CA MET A 34 5.55 46.37 26.96
C MET A 34 4.66 45.93 25.79
N ASP A 35 4.10 46.90 25.07
CA ASP A 35 3.13 46.65 23.99
C ASP A 35 3.76 46.57 22.59
N MET A 36 5.00 47.06 22.43
CA MET A 36 5.69 47.13 21.13
C MET A 36 7.21 47.07 21.28
N GLY A 37 7.88 46.28 20.43
CA GLY A 37 9.35 46.20 20.36
C GLY A 37 9.86 45.90 18.95
N ILE A 38 10.95 46.54 18.54
CA ILE A 38 11.62 46.27 17.26
C ILE A 38 12.62 45.13 17.46
N VAL A 39 12.33 43.97 16.86
CA VAL A 39 13.10 42.72 17.00
C VAL A 39 13.30 42.02 15.66
N ASN A 40 14.34 41.20 15.55
CA ASN A 40 14.49 40.25 14.45
C ASN A 40 13.82 38.93 14.85
N ALA A 41 12.68 38.61 14.25
CA ALA A 41 11.91 37.40 14.57
C ALA A 41 12.67 36.10 14.30
N GLY A 42 13.63 36.09 13.36
CA GLY A 42 14.47 34.92 13.07
C GLY A 42 15.64 34.71 14.05
N MET A 43 15.79 35.59 15.05
CA MET A 43 16.78 35.49 16.13
C MET A 43 16.08 35.59 17.49
N LEU A 44 14.98 34.83 17.62
CA LEU A 44 14.25 34.62 18.88
C LEU A 44 14.12 33.12 19.11
N GLU A 45 14.44 32.70 20.32
CA GLU A 45 14.31 31.32 20.79
C GLU A 45 13.03 31.21 21.64
N VAL A 46 12.43 30.03 21.70
CA VAL A 46 11.28 29.82 22.57
C VAL A 46 11.77 29.85 24.03
N TYR A 47 11.18 30.70 24.86
CA TYR A 47 11.62 30.91 26.25
C TYR A 47 11.77 29.60 27.06
N GLU A 48 10.86 28.64 26.85
CA GLU A 48 10.86 27.33 27.52
C GLU A 48 11.91 26.35 26.95
N GLU A 49 12.41 26.59 25.74
CA GLU A 49 13.44 25.76 25.09
C GLU A 49 14.86 26.24 25.40
N ILE A 50 15.01 27.44 25.98
CA ILE A 50 16.31 27.95 26.43
C ILE A 50 16.88 26.98 27.47
N PRO A 51 18.11 26.45 27.27
CA PRO A 51 18.71 25.51 28.20
C PRO A 51 18.63 26.03 29.65
N PRO A 52 18.19 25.21 30.63
CA PRO A 52 17.88 25.69 31.99
C PRO A 52 19.03 26.47 32.64
N GLU A 53 20.26 26.04 32.38
CA GLU A 53 21.46 26.73 32.88
C GLU A 53 21.68 28.11 32.24
N MET A 54 21.46 28.23 30.93
CA MET A 54 21.57 29.50 30.19
C MET A 54 20.43 30.44 30.58
N LEU A 55 19.22 29.91 30.75
CA LEU A 55 18.05 30.67 31.16
C LEU A 55 18.28 31.37 32.49
N VAL A 56 18.76 30.64 33.52
CA VAL A 56 19.06 31.22 34.84
C VAL A 56 20.11 32.33 34.73
N LYS A 57 21.22 32.09 34.01
CA LYS A 57 22.30 33.08 33.85
C LYS A 57 21.85 34.34 33.10
N VAL A 58 21.01 34.18 32.08
CA VAL A 58 20.42 35.30 31.33
C VAL A 58 19.40 36.06 32.17
N GLU A 59 18.51 35.37 32.88
CA GLU A 59 17.56 36.00 33.79
C GLU A 59 18.27 36.77 34.91
N ASP A 60 19.34 36.23 35.48
CA ASP A 60 20.11 36.89 36.52
C ASP A 60 20.69 38.24 36.06
N VAL A 61 21.07 38.34 34.78
CA VAL A 61 21.54 39.58 34.15
C VAL A 61 20.37 40.52 33.83
N ILE A 62 19.32 40.03 33.15
CA ILE A 62 18.18 40.86 32.72
C ILE A 62 17.39 41.43 33.90
N LEU A 63 17.22 40.64 34.95
CA LEU A 63 16.48 41.01 36.16
C LEU A 63 17.38 41.50 37.29
N ASN A 64 18.70 41.57 37.05
CA ASN A 64 19.70 42.04 38.00
C ASN A 64 19.62 41.34 39.37
N ARG A 65 19.48 40.00 39.36
CA ARG A 65 19.28 39.19 40.58
C ARG A 65 20.58 38.95 41.37
N ASN A 66 21.73 39.03 40.72
CA ASN A 66 23.05 38.78 41.33
C ASN A 66 24.07 39.84 40.89
N LYS A 67 24.91 40.32 41.82
CA LYS A 67 25.99 41.28 41.56
C LYS A 67 27.08 40.74 40.62
N GLU A 68 27.25 39.43 40.56
CA GLU A 68 28.25 38.75 39.72
C GLU A 68 27.64 38.24 38.39
N ALA A 69 26.33 38.46 38.14
CA ALA A 69 25.61 37.87 37.01
C ALA A 69 26.26 38.18 35.65
N THR A 70 26.77 39.40 35.47
CA THR A 70 27.42 39.84 34.23
C THR A 70 28.70 39.05 33.96
N GLU A 71 29.57 38.88 34.96
CA GLU A 71 30.83 38.13 34.81
C GLU A 71 30.55 36.65 34.54
N VAL A 72 29.60 36.07 35.29
CA VAL A 72 29.15 34.67 35.10
C VAL A 72 28.60 34.42 33.70
N LEU A 73 27.79 35.34 33.16
CA LEU A 73 27.24 35.19 31.81
C LEU A 73 28.31 35.40 30.73
N VAL A 74 29.26 36.31 30.93
CA VAL A 74 30.38 36.53 30.01
C VAL A 74 31.28 35.29 29.94
N ASP A 75 31.66 34.72 31.08
CA ASP A 75 32.49 33.51 31.15
C ASP A 75 31.77 32.30 30.52
N TYR A 76 30.46 32.16 30.78
CA TYR A 76 29.64 31.13 30.15
C TYR A 76 29.53 31.33 28.63
N ALA A 77 29.42 32.60 28.18
CA ALA A 77 29.33 32.94 26.77
C ALA A 77 30.61 32.61 25.99
N GLU A 78 31.80 32.55 26.61
CA GLU A 78 33.04 32.12 25.95
C GLU A 78 32.92 30.71 25.35
N GLN A 79 32.11 29.82 25.95
CA GLN A 79 31.87 28.45 25.45
C GLN A 79 31.15 28.42 24.09
N PHE A 80 30.50 29.53 23.71
CA PHE A 80 29.72 29.64 22.48
C PHE A 80 30.37 30.57 21.44
N LYS A 81 31.54 31.16 21.74
CA LYS A 81 32.30 31.95 20.75
C LYS A 81 32.83 31.06 19.64
N GLY A 82 32.47 31.38 18.39
CA GLY A 82 32.92 30.66 17.19
C GLY A 82 31.80 29.95 16.40
N GLN A 83 30.55 29.96 16.88
CA GLN A 83 29.40 29.43 16.13
C GLN A 83 28.72 30.48 15.21
N ALA A 84 29.44 31.51 14.78
CA ALA A 84 28.92 32.52 13.86
C ALA A 84 29.26 32.15 12.41
N GLY A 85 28.25 31.85 11.59
CA GLY A 85 28.39 31.81 10.14
C GLY A 85 28.39 30.43 9.48
N SER A 86 27.78 29.43 10.09
CA SER A 86 27.29 28.28 9.31
C SER A 86 25.80 28.17 9.52
N ALA A 87 25.04 28.33 8.43
CA ALA A 87 23.92 27.44 8.20
C ALA A 87 24.52 26.02 8.16
N LYS A 88 24.88 25.49 9.33
CA LYS A 88 25.10 24.07 9.48
C LYS A 88 23.74 23.51 9.09
N LYS A 89 23.72 22.78 7.97
CA LYS A 89 22.81 21.64 7.79
C LYS A 89 22.56 21.09 9.18
N ALA A 90 21.32 21.12 9.65
CA ALA A 90 20.94 20.44 10.88
C ALA A 90 21.73 19.13 10.87
N GLU A 91 22.63 18.98 11.85
CA GLU A 91 23.40 17.75 11.98
C GLU A 91 22.33 16.68 12.03
N ILE A 92 22.25 15.84 10.99
CA ILE A 92 21.16 14.89 10.85
C ILE A 92 21.25 14.04 12.11
N ASP A 93 20.30 14.21 13.01
CA ASP A 93 20.23 13.41 14.22
C ASP A 93 20.00 11.97 13.77
N LEU A 94 21.09 11.20 13.73
CA LEU A 94 21.09 9.80 13.33
C LEU A 94 20.91 8.88 14.54
N SER A 95 20.58 9.40 15.73
CA SER A 95 20.36 8.57 16.94
C SER A 95 19.28 7.51 16.73
N TRP A 96 18.25 7.81 15.91
CA TRP A 96 17.22 6.83 15.54
C TRP A 96 17.77 5.61 14.77
N ARG A 97 18.96 5.72 14.16
CA ARG A 97 19.62 4.59 13.47
C ARG A 97 20.12 3.51 14.44
N GLU A 98 20.24 3.80 15.72
CA GLU A 98 20.64 2.81 16.73
C GLU A 98 19.48 1.87 17.13
N ALA A 99 18.25 2.19 16.72
CA ALA A 99 17.07 1.38 17.00
C ALA A 99 17.01 0.10 16.14
N PRO A 100 16.21 -0.93 16.53
CA PRO A 100 15.94 -2.10 15.70
C PRO A 100 15.32 -1.73 14.34
N VAL A 101 15.53 -2.57 13.31
CA VAL A 101 15.06 -2.32 11.93
C VAL A 101 13.58 -1.96 11.83
N GLU A 102 12.72 -2.57 12.65
CA GLU A 102 11.29 -2.26 12.69
C GLU A 102 11.03 -0.80 13.10
N LYS A 103 11.75 -0.33 14.12
CA LYS A 103 11.62 1.05 14.63
C LYS A 103 12.26 2.07 13.70
N ARG A 104 13.30 1.69 12.96
CA ARG A 104 13.90 2.53 11.93
C ARG A 104 12.97 2.72 10.74
N LEU A 105 12.35 1.65 10.25
CA LEU A 105 11.35 1.70 9.19
C LEU A 105 10.12 2.53 9.61
N GLU A 106 9.59 2.32 10.83
CA GLU A 106 8.51 3.14 11.40
C GLU A 106 8.89 4.63 11.46
N HIS A 107 10.08 4.95 11.98
CA HIS A 107 10.58 6.33 12.06
C HIS A 107 10.71 6.96 10.67
N ALA A 108 11.29 6.23 9.71
CA ALA A 108 11.50 6.71 8.37
C ALA A 108 10.17 6.94 7.63
N LEU A 109 9.17 6.07 7.82
CA LEU A 109 7.81 6.28 7.33
C LEU A 109 7.18 7.52 7.96
N LEU A 110 7.23 7.67 9.29
CA LEU A 110 6.64 8.83 10.00
C LEU A 110 7.28 10.16 9.61
N LYS A 111 8.59 10.18 9.34
CA LYS A 111 9.33 11.38 8.97
C LYS A 111 9.47 11.59 7.47
N GLY A 112 9.06 10.61 6.65
CA GLY A 112 9.20 10.65 5.19
C GLY A 112 10.65 10.57 4.70
N ILE A 113 11.53 9.91 5.46
CA ILE A 113 12.97 9.79 5.17
C ILE A 113 13.19 8.64 4.20
N THR A 114 13.74 8.95 3.03
CA THR A 114 14.06 7.96 1.98
C THR A 114 15.50 7.45 2.05
N ASP A 115 16.35 8.14 2.82
CA ASP A 115 17.72 7.70 3.10
C ASP A 115 17.70 6.38 3.89
N PHE A 116 18.56 5.43 3.52
CA PHE A 116 18.72 4.10 4.16
C PHE A 116 17.58 3.09 3.99
N ILE A 117 16.48 3.45 3.31
CA ILE A 117 15.30 2.57 3.18
C ILE A 117 15.63 1.23 2.52
N ASN A 118 16.45 1.23 1.47
CA ASN A 118 16.84 -0.02 0.81
C ASN A 118 17.66 -0.92 1.74
N GLU A 119 18.51 -0.34 2.59
CA GLU A 119 19.34 -1.08 3.55
C GLU A 119 18.48 -1.68 4.67
N ASP A 120 17.59 -0.89 5.25
CA ASP A 120 16.69 -1.37 6.31
C ASP A 120 15.69 -2.40 5.77
N THR A 121 15.21 -2.23 4.54
CA THR A 121 14.33 -3.21 3.88
C THR A 121 15.07 -4.53 3.63
N ALA A 122 16.34 -4.47 3.24
CA ALA A 122 17.18 -5.65 3.06
C ALA A 122 17.42 -6.39 4.39
N GLU A 123 17.70 -5.66 5.47
CA GLU A 123 17.86 -6.23 6.81
C GLU A 123 16.56 -6.88 7.31
N ALA A 124 15.42 -6.21 7.13
CA ALA A 124 14.11 -6.75 7.48
C ALA A 124 13.78 -8.00 6.66
N LEU A 125 14.09 -8.02 5.36
CA LEU A 125 13.92 -9.19 4.50
C LEU A 125 14.80 -10.37 4.96
N ALA A 126 16.07 -10.11 5.30
CA ALA A 126 16.97 -11.13 5.82
C ALA A 126 16.46 -11.71 7.16
N LYS A 127 15.87 -10.87 8.01
CA LYS A 127 15.30 -11.26 9.31
C LYS A 127 13.99 -12.04 9.18
N LEU A 128 13.07 -11.61 8.32
CA LEU A 128 11.72 -12.16 8.20
C LEU A 128 11.59 -13.25 7.12
N GLY A 129 12.57 -13.35 6.21
CA GLY A 129 12.70 -14.42 5.21
C GLY A 129 11.69 -14.36 4.04
N LYS A 130 10.60 -13.61 4.16
CA LYS A 130 9.59 -13.44 3.11
C LYS A 130 9.36 -11.96 2.79
N PRO A 131 9.40 -11.55 1.51
CA PRO A 131 9.12 -10.17 1.12
C PRO A 131 7.78 -9.65 1.61
N LEU A 132 6.72 -10.47 1.47
CA LEU A 132 5.38 -10.09 1.92
C LEU A 132 5.32 -9.84 3.42
N SER A 133 6.09 -10.57 4.23
CA SER A 133 6.14 -10.36 5.69
C SER A 133 6.85 -9.07 6.09
N VAL A 134 7.74 -8.52 5.24
CA VAL A 134 8.32 -7.18 5.46
C VAL A 134 7.25 -6.10 5.23
N ILE A 135 6.41 -6.30 4.20
CA ILE A 135 5.28 -5.43 3.88
C ILE A 135 4.24 -5.50 5.00
N GLU A 136 3.67 -6.68 5.25
CA GLU A 136 2.61 -6.91 6.24
C GLU A 136 3.04 -6.68 7.69
N GLY A 137 4.35 -6.73 7.98
CA GLY A 137 4.92 -6.45 9.29
C GLY A 137 5.37 -4.99 9.43
N PRO A 138 6.68 -4.71 9.52
CA PRO A 138 7.19 -3.41 9.95
C PRO A 138 6.75 -2.23 9.07
N LEU A 139 6.55 -2.44 7.77
CA LEU A 139 6.11 -1.36 6.88
C LEU A 139 4.63 -1.02 7.11
N MET A 140 3.75 -2.02 7.16
CA MET A 140 2.34 -1.83 7.47
C MET A 140 2.12 -1.32 8.89
N ASP A 141 2.89 -1.80 9.87
CA ASP A 141 2.85 -1.28 11.24
C ASP A 141 3.18 0.22 11.27
N GLY A 142 4.25 0.64 10.60
CA GLY A 142 4.60 2.07 10.50
C GLY A 142 3.54 2.88 9.75
N MET A 143 2.94 2.31 8.71
CA MET A 143 1.88 2.96 7.95
C MET A 143 0.54 3.04 8.68
N ASN A 144 0.21 2.07 9.53
CA ASN A 144 -0.96 2.12 10.40
C ASN A 144 -0.84 3.30 11.37
N VAL A 145 0.36 3.55 11.94
CA VAL A 145 0.60 4.73 12.77
C VAL A 145 0.41 6.03 11.98
N VAL A 146 0.90 6.09 10.74
CA VAL A 146 0.66 7.24 9.83
C VAL A 146 -0.84 7.44 9.59
N GLY A 147 -1.57 6.36 9.31
CA GLY A 147 -3.02 6.37 9.10
C GLY A 147 -3.80 6.84 10.33
N ASP A 148 -3.46 6.34 11.51
CA ASP A 148 -4.07 6.72 12.79
C ASP A 148 -3.82 8.20 13.11
N LEU A 149 -2.59 8.69 12.91
CA LEU A 149 -2.26 10.10 13.13
C LEU A 149 -2.98 11.01 12.15
N PHE A 150 -3.11 10.61 10.88
CA PHE A 150 -3.86 11.36 9.87
C PHE A 150 -5.37 11.36 10.18
N GLY A 151 -5.95 10.21 10.50
CA GLY A 151 -7.36 10.07 10.88
C GLY A 151 -7.71 10.83 12.16
N ALA A 152 -6.76 10.97 13.09
CA ALA A 152 -6.88 11.78 14.29
C ALA A 152 -6.61 13.28 14.08
N GLY A 153 -6.27 13.71 12.85
CA GLY A 153 -5.92 15.09 12.53
C GLY A 153 -4.61 15.58 13.14
N LYS A 154 -3.73 14.67 13.57
CA LYS A 154 -2.41 14.96 14.17
C LYS A 154 -1.26 14.96 13.15
N MET A 155 -1.53 14.51 11.94
CA MET A 155 -0.63 14.50 10.79
C MET A 155 -1.36 15.11 9.60
N PHE A 156 -0.63 15.79 8.73
CA PHE A 156 -1.18 16.48 7.56
C PHE A 156 -0.86 15.72 6.28
N LEU A 157 -1.67 15.91 5.25
CA LEU A 157 -1.52 15.20 3.99
C LEU A 157 -0.11 15.31 3.35
N PRO A 158 0.60 16.46 3.36
CA PRO A 158 1.97 16.52 2.86
C PRO A 158 2.92 15.52 3.52
N GLN A 159 2.73 15.27 4.81
CA GLN A 159 3.55 14.30 5.55
C GLN A 159 3.18 12.87 5.13
N VAL A 160 1.88 12.56 5.00
CA VAL A 160 1.40 11.23 4.56
C VAL A 160 1.92 10.87 3.18
N VAL A 161 1.93 11.83 2.24
CA VAL A 161 2.47 11.59 0.89
C VAL A 161 3.99 11.36 0.92
N LYS A 162 4.72 12.02 1.83
CA LYS A 162 6.15 11.73 2.06
C LYS A 162 6.36 10.33 2.66
N SER A 163 5.50 9.87 3.57
CA SER A 163 5.48 8.48 4.06
C SER A 163 5.23 7.47 2.95
N ALA A 164 4.30 7.78 2.04
CA ALA A 164 4.00 6.92 0.89
C ALA A 164 5.20 6.72 -0.03
N ARG A 165 6.03 7.75 -0.21
CA ARG A 165 7.28 7.65 -0.98
C ARG A 165 8.23 6.63 -0.36
N VAL A 166 8.38 6.67 0.96
CA VAL A 166 9.19 5.70 1.72
C VAL A 166 8.66 4.27 1.54
N MET A 167 7.33 4.10 1.67
CA MET A 167 6.66 2.82 1.42
C MET A 167 6.90 2.31 0.00
N LYS A 168 6.67 3.14 -1.03
CA LYS A 168 6.88 2.77 -2.43
C LYS A 168 8.32 2.36 -2.72
N GLN A 169 9.30 3.09 -2.18
CA GLN A 169 10.71 2.75 -2.36
C GLN A 169 11.05 1.38 -1.75
N SER A 170 10.55 1.10 -0.55
CA SER A 170 10.74 -0.20 0.11
C SER A 170 10.07 -1.34 -0.68
N VAL A 171 8.83 -1.15 -1.12
CA VAL A 171 8.12 -2.14 -1.96
C VAL A 171 8.82 -2.35 -3.31
N ALA A 172 9.33 -1.29 -3.94
CA ALA A 172 10.11 -1.37 -5.17
C ALA A 172 11.39 -2.21 -4.98
N TYR A 173 12.05 -2.09 -3.83
CA TYR A 173 13.17 -2.96 -3.46
C TYR A 173 12.75 -4.43 -3.31
N LEU A 174 11.56 -4.69 -2.73
CA LEU A 174 11.04 -6.04 -2.53
C LEU A 174 10.47 -6.69 -3.80
N ALA A 175 10.10 -5.91 -4.82
CA ALA A 175 9.41 -6.38 -6.01
C ALA A 175 10.14 -7.53 -6.76
N PRO A 176 11.46 -7.47 -7.02
CA PRO A 176 12.17 -8.59 -7.65
C PRO A 176 12.09 -9.88 -6.85
N PHE A 177 12.09 -9.79 -5.52
CA PHE A 177 11.99 -10.96 -4.63
C PHE A 177 10.56 -11.52 -4.59
N MET A 178 9.55 -10.66 -4.63
CA MET A 178 8.15 -11.08 -4.73
C MET A 178 7.85 -11.80 -6.05
N GLU A 179 8.36 -11.28 -7.18
CA GLU A 179 8.20 -11.93 -8.48
C GLU A 179 8.93 -13.28 -8.53
N ALA A 180 10.12 -13.38 -7.92
CA ALA A 180 10.82 -14.66 -7.78
C ALA A 180 10.02 -15.67 -6.93
N GLU A 181 9.43 -15.25 -5.80
CA GLU A 181 8.57 -16.11 -4.98
C GLU A 181 7.31 -16.54 -5.72
N LYS A 182 6.69 -15.63 -6.47
CA LYS A 182 5.49 -15.90 -7.28
C LYS A 182 5.79 -16.89 -8.40
N ALA A 183 6.91 -16.73 -9.11
CA ALA A 183 7.37 -17.68 -10.11
C ALA A 183 7.65 -19.06 -9.49
N ARG A 184 8.26 -19.11 -8.30
CA ARG A 184 8.48 -20.35 -7.55
C ARG A 184 7.16 -21.04 -7.20
N LYS A 185 6.18 -20.32 -6.65
CA LYS A 185 4.85 -20.87 -6.31
C LYS A 185 4.07 -21.33 -7.54
N ALA A 186 4.19 -20.62 -8.68
CA ALA A 186 3.59 -21.05 -9.93
C ALA A 186 4.19 -22.38 -10.40
N ARG A 187 5.52 -22.50 -10.38
CA ARG A 187 6.23 -23.74 -10.70
C ARG A 187 5.89 -24.88 -9.74
N GLU A 188 5.80 -24.60 -8.44
CA GLU A 188 5.37 -25.56 -7.42
C GLU A 188 3.97 -26.11 -7.73
N ARG A 189 3.03 -25.25 -8.16
CA ARG A 189 1.68 -25.65 -8.54
C ARG A 189 1.63 -26.50 -9.81
N GLU A 190 2.44 -26.15 -10.82
CA GLU A 190 2.57 -26.97 -12.05
C GLU A 190 3.11 -28.35 -11.72
N LEU A 191 4.19 -28.41 -10.93
CA LEU A 191 4.80 -29.66 -10.48
C LEU A 191 3.85 -30.48 -9.59
N LEU A 192 3.04 -29.85 -8.75
CA LEU A 192 2.04 -30.55 -7.94
C LEU A 192 1.08 -31.34 -8.81
N ILE A 193 0.60 -30.76 -9.91
CA ILE A 193 -0.29 -31.42 -10.87
C ILE A 193 0.43 -32.56 -11.57
N GLU A 194 1.64 -32.29 -12.11
CA GLU A 194 2.42 -33.29 -12.84
C GLU A 194 2.80 -34.49 -11.96
N ILE A 195 3.25 -34.24 -10.73
CA ILE A 195 3.62 -35.27 -9.76
C ILE A 195 2.37 -36.04 -9.33
N ALA A 196 1.22 -35.39 -9.12
CA ALA A 196 -0.03 -36.08 -8.83
C ALA A 196 -0.41 -37.08 -9.94
N GLU A 197 -0.33 -36.67 -11.21
CA GLU A 197 -0.61 -37.54 -12.36
C GLU A 197 0.37 -38.71 -12.46
N LYS A 198 1.68 -38.43 -12.30
CA LYS A 198 2.71 -39.48 -12.30
C LYS A 198 2.53 -40.45 -11.13
N THR A 199 2.16 -39.94 -9.96
CA THR A 199 1.94 -40.75 -8.76
C THR A 199 0.77 -41.72 -8.95
N VAL A 200 -0.34 -41.28 -9.56
CA VAL A 200 -1.47 -42.18 -9.87
C VAL A 200 -1.00 -43.33 -10.79
N LYS A 201 -0.25 -43.02 -11.85
CA LYS A 201 0.28 -44.05 -12.78
C LYS A 201 1.27 -44.99 -12.10
N ALA A 202 2.15 -44.45 -11.26
CA ALA A 202 3.16 -45.20 -10.51
C ALA A 202 2.53 -46.19 -9.52
N LEU A 203 1.39 -45.85 -8.91
CA LEU A 203 0.67 -46.75 -8.01
C LEU A 203 0.04 -47.95 -8.73
N GLU A 204 -0.28 -47.82 -10.03
CA GLU A 204 -0.82 -48.91 -10.85
C GLU A 204 0.28 -49.87 -11.35
N SER A 205 1.45 -49.33 -11.70
CA SER A 205 2.57 -50.08 -12.30
C SER A 205 3.64 -50.52 -11.30
N GLY A 206 3.66 -49.95 -10.09
CA GLY A 206 4.76 -50.07 -9.14
C GLY A 206 6.05 -49.35 -9.58
N SER A 207 5.95 -48.37 -10.48
CA SER A 207 7.11 -47.62 -11.00
C SER A 207 7.47 -46.40 -10.14
N ASP A 208 8.64 -45.81 -10.38
CA ASP A 208 9.07 -44.58 -9.71
C ASP A 208 8.38 -43.33 -10.27
N VAL A 209 8.36 -42.27 -9.46
CA VAL A 209 7.90 -40.92 -9.83
C VAL A 209 9.11 -40.00 -9.96
N THR A 210 9.41 -39.62 -11.20
CA THR A 210 10.38 -38.57 -11.50
C THR A 210 9.69 -37.21 -11.45
N ALA A 211 9.93 -36.47 -10.37
CA ALA A 211 9.38 -35.13 -10.19
C ALA A 211 10.10 -34.11 -11.08
N VAL A 212 11.43 -34.11 -11.07
CA VAL A 212 12.30 -33.38 -12.02
C VAL A 212 13.55 -34.21 -12.31
N GLU A 213 14.34 -33.83 -13.33
CA GLU A 213 15.59 -34.53 -13.66
C GLU A 213 16.52 -34.65 -12.43
N GLY A 214 16.98 -35.87 -12.14
CA GLY A 214 17.82 -36.16 -10.97
C GLY A 214 17.07 -36.25 -9.63
N PHE A 215 15.76 -35.99 -9.57
CA PHE A 215 14.94 -36.12 -8.36
C PHE A 215 13.76 -37.07 -8.61
N THR A 216 13.95 -38.33 -8.24
CA THR A 216 13.02 -39.45 -8.46
C THR A 216 12.82 -40.23 -7.17
N TYR A 217 11.58 -40.57 -6.83
CA TYR A 217 11.25 -41.36 -5.65
C TYR A 217 10.19 -42.42 -5.98
N THR A 218 10.19 -43.53 -5.24
CA THR A 218 9.12 -44.53 -5.29
C THR A 218 8.02 -44.14 -4.29
N PRO A 219 6.76 -43.95 -4.71
CA PRO A 219 5.69 -43.59 -3.78
C PRO A 219 5.53 -44.64 -2.67
N TYR A 220 5.36 -44.20 -1.42
CA TYR A 220 5.27 -45.12 -0.29
C TYR A 220 3.99 -45.98 -0.39
N PRO A 221 4.05 -47.30 -0.22
CA PRO A 221 2.87 -48.16 -0.36
C PRO A 221 1.89 -47.98 0.80
N GLY A 222 0.58 -48.05 0.52
CA GLY A 222 -0.45 -48.11 1.57
C GLY A 222 -0.78 -46.80 2.30
N LEU A 223 -0.30 -45.64 1.83
CA LEU A 223 -0.71 -44.33 2.39
C LEU A 223 -2.20 -44.06 2.23
N SER A 224 -2.81 -43.43 3.22
CA SER A 224 -4.15 -42.83 3.11
C SER A 224 -4.16 -41.68 2.07
N LEU A 225 -5.35 -41.25 1.64
CA LEU A 225 -5.48 -40.14 0.70
C LEU A 225 -4.87 -38.84 1.25
N GLU A 226 -5.05 -38.57 2.54
CA GLU A 226 -4.52 -37.38 3.21
C GLU A 226 -2.98 -37.40 3.25
N GLU A 227 -2.39 -38.55 3.59
CA GLU A 227 -0.94 -38.75 3.57
C GLU A 227 -0.37 -38.69 2.15
N ARG A 228 -1.09 -39.22 1.16
CA ARG A 228 -0.67 -39.15 -0.24
C ARG A 228 -0.62 -37.71 -0.74
N ARG A 229 -1.58 -36.87 -0.36
CA ARG A 229 -1.56 -35.43 -0.66
C ARG A 229 -0.30 -34.76 -0.11
N ILE A 230 0.08 -35.09 1.12
CA ILE A 230 1.30 -34.57 1.75
C ILE A 230 2.57 -35.07 1.04
N GLU A 231 2.63 -36.35 0.65
CA GLU A 231 3.76 -36.89 -0.12
C GLU A 231 3.96 -36.14 -1.44
N VAL A 232 2.87 -36.00 -2.22
CA VAL A 232 2.88 -35.33 -3.53
C VAL A 232 3.21 -33.84 -3.37
N LYS A 233 2.61 -33.16 -2.39
CA LYS A 233 2.87 -31.76 -2.08
C LYS A 233 4.34 -31.53 -1.71
N PHE A 234 4.89 -32.34 -0.81
CA PHE A 234 6.26 -32.16 -0.38
C PHE A 234 7.27 -32.45 -1.50
N ALA A 235 7.00 -33.44 -2.36
CA ALA A 235 7.79 -33.66 -3.57
C ALA A 235 7.78 -32.45 -4.52
N ALA A 236 6.62 -31.81 -4.70
CA ALA A 236 6.49 -30.60 -5.51
C ALA A 236 7.22 -29.40 -4.90
N GLU A 237 7.13 -29.20 -3.58
CA GLU A 237 7.84 -28.15 -2.82
C GLU A 237 9.35 -28.25 -3.00
N LEU A 238 9.91 -29.47 -2.88
CA LEU A 238 11.35 -29.71 -3.10
C LEU A 238 11.73 -29.53 -4.57
N ALA A 239 10.94 -30.06 -5.49
CA ALA A 239 11.24 -30.04 -6.92
C ALA A 239 11.11 -28.65 -7.57
N ALA A 240 10.34 -27.74 -6.97
CA ALA A 240 10.19 -26.37 -7.46
C ALA A 240 11.52 -25.62 -7.51
N ASP A 241 12.39 -25.84 -6.51
CA ASP A 241 13.75 -25.32 -6.46
C ASP A 241 14.65 -26.15 -5.52
N LEU A 242 15.26 -27.21 -6.06
CA LEU A 242 16.13 -28.11 -5.32
C LEU A 242 17.38 -27.41 -4.76
N GLU A 243 17.91 -26.40 -5.46
CA GLU A 243 19.10 -25.64 -5.02
C GLU A 243 18.77 -24.72 -3.84
N ALA A 244 17.61 -24.05 -3.88
CA ALA A 244 17.12 -23.28 -2.75
C ALA A 244 16.83 -24.18 -1.54
N ALA A 245 16.24 -25.36 -1.76
CA ALA A 245 16.01 -26.35 -0.71
C ALA A 245 17.34 -26.86 -0.10
N ALA A 246 18.39 -27.09 -0.90
CA ALA A 246 19.72 -27.44 -0.40
C ALA A 246 20.39 -26.31 0.37
N THR A 247 20.23 -25.07 -0.08
CA THR A 247 20.73 -23.89 0.63
C THR A 247 20.06 -23.76 2.00
N GLU A 248 18.74 -23.91 2.06
CA GLU A 248 17.99 -23.89 3.33
C GLU A 248 18.36 -25.07 4.24
N TYR A 249 18.53 -26.27 3.65
CA TYR A 249 18.99 -27.45 4.38
C TYR A 249 20.36 -27.21 5.02
N LYS A 250 21.35 -26.73 4.26
CA LYS A 250 22.69 -26.40 4.76
C LYS A 250 22.64 -25.34 5.85
N ARG A 251 21.77 -24.33 5.71
CA ARG A 251 21.59 -23.30 6.74
C ARG A 251 21.12 -23.89 8.06
N ARG A 252 20.19 -24.85 8.04
CA ARG A 252 19.61 -25.46 9.25
C ARG A 252 20.46 -26.57 9.86
N PHE A 253 21.07 -27.39 9.02
CA PHE A 253 21.68 -28.67 9.44
C PHE A 253 23.16 -28.80 9.07
N ALA A 254 23.77 -27.72 8.57
CA ALA A 254 25.16 -27.69 8.12
C ALA A 254 25.44 -28.80 7.09
N ASN A 255 26.53 -29.53 7.25
CA ASN A 255 26.95 -30.61 6.35
C ASN A 255 26.45 -32.00 6.80
N VAL A 256 25.52 -32.08 7.76
CA VAL A 256 24.95 -33.36 8.23
C VAL A 256 23.71 -33.68 7.41
N LEU A 257 23.79 -34.72 6.57
CA LEU A 257 22.73 -35.14 5.68
C LEU A 257 21.99 -36.38 6.22
N ASP A 258 20.70 -36.24 6.55
CA ASP A 258 19.83 -37.37 6.89
C ASP A 258 18.36 -37.12 6.52
N ARG A 259 17.60 -38.21 6.35
CA ARG A 259 16.20 -38.14 5.91
C ARG A 259 15.31 -37.37 6.90
N ASN A 260 15.52 -37.47 8.22
CA ASN A 260 14.64 -36.80 9.18
C ASN A 260 14.85 -35.29 9.17
N ASN A 261 16.09 -34.82 9.04
CA ASN A 261 16.36 -33.39 8.87
C ASN A 261 15.73 -32.84 7.59
N VAL A 262 15.73 -33.62 6.51
CA VAL A 262 15.08 -33.19 5.26
C VAL A 262 13.56 -33.10 5.44
N GLN A 263 12.93 -33.99 6.20
CA GLN A 263 11.49 -33.90 6.50
C GLN A 263 11.12 -32.59 7.20
N GLU A 264 12.02 -31.98 7.98
CA GLU A 264 11.82 -30.66 8.61
C GLU A 264 11.79 -29.50 7.60
N LEU A 265 12.09 -29.74 6.32
CA LEU A 265 11.85 -28.78 5.24
C LEU A 265 10.38 -28.72 4.83
N SER A 266 9.60 -29.78 5.07
CA SER A 266 8.15 -29.77 4.81
C SER A 266 7.45 -28.91 5.87
N PRO A 267 6.72 -27.85 5.47
CA PRO A 267 5.95 -27.03 6.41
C PRO A 267 4.89 -27.86 7.15
N ASP A 268 4.24 -28.80 6.48
CA ASP A 268 3.22 -29.67 7.07
C ASP A 268 3.80 -30.60 8.14
N TYR A 269 4.99 -31.17 7.90
CA TYR A 269 5.67 -32.03 8.86
C TYR A 269 6.23 -31.25 10.05
N ALA A 270 6.80 -30.06 9.81
CA ALA A 270 7.46 -29.27 10.85
C ALA A 270 6.50 -28.49 11.77
N ALA A 271 5.21 -28.40 11.42
CA ALA A 271 4.24 -27.53 12.08
C ALA A 271 4.09 -27.78 13.59
N THR A 272 3.91 -29.05 13.99
CA THR A 272 3.72 -29.48 15.39
C THR A 272 4.31 -30.87 15.63
N ARG A 273 4.50 -31.25 16.90
CA ARG A 273 4.92 -32.61 17.26
C ARG A 273 3.94 -33.68 16.74
N GLU A 274 2.64 -33.39 16.79
CA GLU A 274 1.60 -34.29 16.29
C GLU A 274 1.69 -34.43 14.76
N SER A 275 1.97 -33.34 14.06
CA SER A 275 2.18 -33.35 12.61
C SER A 275 3.42 -34.16 12.21
N ARG A 276 4.53 -34.04 12.97
CA ARG A 276 5.71 -34.88 12.78
C ARG A 276 5.36 -36.37 12.92
N GLN A 277 4.50 -36.71 13.87
CA GLN A 277 4.06 -38.10 14.05
C GLN A 277 3.14 -38.56 12.91
N LYS A 278 2.19 -37.72 12.52
CA LYS A 278 1.19 -38.00 11.48
C LYS A 278 1.81 -38.13 10.09
N TRP A 279 2.71 -37.23 9.73
CA TRP A 279 3.24 -37.09 8.36
C TRP A 279 4.59 -37.76 8.14
N SER A 280 5.17 -38.41 9.16
CA SER A 280 6.50 -39.02 9.09
C SER A 280 6.67 -40.03 7.96
N ILE A 281 5.62 -40.76 7.58
CA ILE A 281 5.71 -41.73 6.49
C ILE A 281 5.51 -41.03 5.14
N ALA A 282 4.52 -40.14 5.05
CA ALA A 282 4.20 -39.38 3.85
C ALA A 282 5.39 -38.58 3.30
N THR A 283 6.21 -37.98 4.17
CA THR A 283 7.36 -37.17 3.73
C THR A 283 8.64 -37.97 3.55
N LEU A 284 8.63 -39.29 3.84
CA LEU A 284 9.85 -40.09 3.95
C LEU A 284 10.53 -40.33 2.60
N GLU A 285 9.77 -40.75 1.59
CA GLU A 285 10.31 -41.07 0.25
C GLU A 285 10.76 -39.82 -0.51
N PRO A 286 10.01 -38.70 -0.54
CA PRO A 286 10.51 -37.44 -1.10
C PRO A 286 11.78 -36.95 -0.40
N ALA A 287 11.85 -37.04 0.95
CA ALA A 287 13.07 -36.72 1.69
C ALA A 287 14.24 -37.63 1.32
N GLY A 288 13.97 -38.91 1.06
CA GLY A 288 14.96 -39.88 0.59
C GLY A 288 15.56 -39.50 -0.76
N ALA A 289 14.72 -39.15 -1.74
CA ALA A 289 15.18 -38.72 -3.05
C ALA A 289 15.98 -37.41 -2.98
N PHE A 290 15.63 -36.49 -2.08
CA PHE A 290 16.38 -35.26 -1.89
C PHE A 290 17.78 -35.53 -1.33
N VAL A 291 17.91 -36.48 -0.38
CA VAL A 291 19.22 -36.94 0.11
C VAL A 291 20.07 -37.46 -1.03
N ASP A 292 19.50 -38.29 -1.93
CA ASP A 292 20.26 -38.85 -3.05
C ASP A 292 20.67 -37.77 -4.06
N TRP A 293 19.76 -36.86 -4.41
CA TRP A 293 20.05 -35.73 -5.28
C TRP A 293 21.14 -34.82 -4.68
N PHE A 294 21.01 -34.46 -3.41
CA PHE A 294 21.94 -33.55 -2.75
C PHE A 294 23.31 -34.20 -2.53
N PHE A 295 23.35 -35.50 -2.25
CA PHE A 295 24.59 -36.29 -2.21
C PHE A 295 25.30 -36.26 -3.56
N ALA A 296 24.60 -36.55 -4.65
CA ALA A 296 25.16 -36.47 -6.01
C ALA A 296 25.65 -35.05 -6.35
N LYS A 297 24.90 -34.02 -5.93
CA LYS A 297 25.31 -32.62 -6.10
C LYS A 297 26.61 -32.31 -5.38
N VAL A 298 26.77 -32.72 -4.13
CA VAL A 298 28.02 -32.52 -3.37
C VAL A 298 29.18 -33.22 -4.06
N LEU A 299 29.00 -34.48 -4.48
CA LEU A 299 30.03 -35.24 -5.18
C LEU A 299 30.44 -34.61 -6.52
N SER A 300 29.52 -33.97 -7.24
CA SER A 300 29.84 -33.28 -8.50
C SER A 300 30.83 -32.11 -8.34
N THR A 301 31.00 -31.61 -7.11
CA THR A 301 31.92 -30.52 -6.76
C THR A 301 33.10 -30.97 -5.90
N ALA A 302 33.17 -32.26 -5.56
CA ALA A 302 34.21 -32.80 -4.69
C ALA A 302 35.60 -32.75 -5.33
N GLN A 303 36.62 -32.54 -4.51
CA GLN A 303 38.02 -32.60 -4.91
C GLN A 303 38.64 -33.96 -4.52
N PRO A 304 39.70 -34.41 -5.22
CA PRO A 304 40.40 -35.62 -4.84
C PRO A 304 40.87 -35.57 -3.39
N LYS A 305 40.59 -36.62 -2.62
CA LYS A 305 40.86 -36.75 -1.16
C LYS A 305 39.96 -35.93 -0.23
N ASP A 306 38.89 -35.30 -0.73
CA ASP A 306 37.80 -34.87 0.15
C ASP A 306 37.19 -36.10 0.84
N THR A 307 36.73 -35.93 2.08
CA THR A 307 36.23 -37.04 2.91
C THR A 307 34.71 -36.98 3.05
N ILE A 308 34.05 -38.10 2.76
CA ILE A 308 32.64 -38.33 3.07
C ILE A 308 32.55 -39.20 4.32
N VAL A 309 31.91 -38.68 5.36
CA VAL A 309 31.75 -39.41 6.63
C VAL A 309 30.39 -40.10 6.65
N PHE A 310 30.35 -41.40 6.91
CA PHE A 310 29.13 -42.14 7.17
C PHE A 310 29.02 -42.44 8.66
N ASN A 311 28.17 -41.68 9.35
CA ASN A 311 27.79 -41.94 10.73
C ASN A 311 26.67 -42.99 10.75
N ALA A 312 27.03 -44.21 11.14
CA ALA A 312 26.14 -45.36 11.21
C ALA A 312 25.88 -45.77 12.65
N GLY A 313 24.74 -46.40 12.92
CA GLY A 313 24.40 -46.87 14.26
C GLY A 313 22.92 -47.15 14.40
N GLY A 314 22.60 -48.07 15.31
CA GLY A 314 21.23 -48.47 15.57
C GLY A 314 20.32 -47.33 16.04
N GLN A 315 19.00 -47.55 16.02
CA GLN A 315 18.07 -46.59 16.61
C GLN A 315 18.36 -46.42 18.10
N GLY A 316 18.38 -45.16 18.57
CA GLY A 316 18.74 -44.84 19.97
C GLY A 316 20.23 -44.84 20.31
N SER A 317 21.13 -45.14 19.37
CA SER A 317 22.57 -45.29 19.67
C SER A 317 23.32 -43.99 19.98
N GLY A 318 22.70 -42.82 19.80
CA GLY A 318 23.33 -41.52 20.07
C GLY A 318 24.45 -41.14 19.09
N LYS A 319 24.30 -41.48 17.80
CA LYS A 319 25.29 -41.25 16.73
C LYS A 319 25.95 -39.88 16.78
N THR A 320 25.15 -38.82 16.62
CA THR A 320 25.63 -37.43 16.55
C THR A 320 26.38 -37.02 17.82
N THR A 321 25.89 -37.40 19.00
CA THR A 321 26.53 -37.11 20.30
C THR A 321 27.85 -37.86 20.46
N ALA A 322 27.88 -39.15 20.08
CA ALA A 322 29.06 -40.00 20.24
C ALA A 322 30.21 -39.65 19.27
N THR A 323 29.88 -39.03 18.13
CA THR A 323 30.87 -38.65 17.10
C THR A 323 31.27 -37.18 17.11
N ALA A 324 30.70 -36.36 18.00
CA ALA A 324 30.90 -34.91 18.01
C ALA A 324 32.37 -34.49 18.16
N ASP A 325 33.14 -35.23 18.97
CA ASP A 325 34.56 -34.94 19.25
C ASP A 325 35.54 -35.71 18.34
N ILE A 326 35.04 -36.51 17.39
CA ILE A 326 35.89 -37.30 16.50
C ILE A 326 36.34 -36.41 15.33
N LYS A 327 37.61 -35.99 15.38
CA LYS A 327 38.26 -35.26 14.29
C LYS A 327 38.17 -36.08 12.99
N VAL A 328 37.59 -35.49 11.95
CA VAL A 328 37.54 -36.10 10.62
C VAL A 328 38.93 -36.06 10.00
N THR A 329 39.29 -37.14 9.32
CA THR A 329 40.55 -37.25 8.58
C THR A 329 40.39 -36.47 7.26
N GLY A 330 41.20 -35.44 7.03
CA GLY A 330 41.14 -34.63 5.79
C GLY A 330 40.04 -33.55 5.78
N ASN A 331 39.58 -33.15 4.58
CA ASN A 331 38.55 -32.13 4.39
C ASN A 331 37.16 -32.78 4.30
N ALA A 332 36.40 -32.74 5.39
CA ALA A 332 35.07 -33.33 5.48
C ALA A 332 34.03 -32.46 4.75
N ILE A 333 33.59 -32.89 3.57
CA ILE A 333 32.62 -32.11 2.76
C ILE A 333 31.16 -32.50 3.05
N LEU A 334 30.92 -33.69 3.60
CA LEU A 334 29.58 -34.17 3.95
C LEU A 334 29.63 -35.26 5.03
N VAL A 335 28.65 -35.24 5.93
CA VAL A 335 28.41 -36.28 6.94
C VAL A 335 27.04 -36.89 6.70
N MET A 336 27.00 -38.14 6.21
CA MET A 336 25.79 -38.94 6.06
C MET A 336 25.44 -39.59 7.41
N ASP A 337 24.40 -39.11 8.09
CA ASP A 337 23.97 -39.67 9.39
C ASP A 337 22.76 -40.60 9.19
N GLY A 338 22.85 -41.85 9.64
CA GLY A 338 21.79 -42.81 9.41
C GLY A 338 22.00 -44.15 10.09
N THR A 339 21.09 -45.08 9.82
CA THR A 339 21.17 -46.45 10.33
C THR A 339 21.80 -47.42 9.33
N LEU A 340 22.05 -46.97 8.09
CA LEU A 340 22.52 -47.78 6.96
C LEU A 340 21.77 -49.12 6.80
N GLN A 341 20.46 -49.15 7.07
CA GLN A 341 19.67 -50.39 7.02
C GLN A 341 19.53 -50.94 5.59
N ASN A 342 19.45 -50.05 4.59
CA ASN A 342 19.36 -50.45 3.19
C ASN A 342 20.77 -50.66 2.63
N HIS A 343 21.21 -51.91 2.60
CA HIS A 343 22.53 -52.30 2.11
C HIS A 343 22.76 -51.89 0.65
N ALA A 344 21.80 -52.15 -0.25
CA ALA A 344 21.93 -51.84 -1.68
C ALA A 344 22.15 -50.34 -1.91
N ARG A 345 21.33 -49.49 -1.28
CA ARG A 345 21.48 -48.02 -1.38
C ARG A 345 22.80 -47.52 -0.78
N SER A 346 23.24 -48.12 0.33
CA SER A 346 24.49 -47.72 0.98
C SER A 346 25.71 -48.09 0.14
N VAL A 347 25.67 -49.23 -0.57
CA VAL A 347 26.69 -49.64 -1.54
C VAL A 347 26.80 -48.65 -2.69
N GLU A 348 25.66 -48.16 -3.21
CA GLU A 348 25.65 -47.15 -4.27
C GLU A 348 26.28 -45.82 -3.82
N HIS A 349 25.97 -45.35 -2.61
CA HIS A 349 26.61 -44.15 -2.05
C HIS A 349 28.12 -44.30 -1.90
N PHE A 350 28.60 -45.46 -1.44
CA PHE A 350 30.03 -45.76 -1.33
C PHE A 350 30.70 -45.79 -2.70
N ARG A 351 30.11 -46.50 -3.67
CA ARG A 351 30.62 -46.55 -5.05
C ARG A 351 30.68 -45.16 -5.68
N ALA A 352 29.66 -44.34 -5.49
CA ALA A 352 29.62 -42.97 -6.00
C ALA A 352 30.70 -42.08 -5.35
N ALA A 353 30.90 -42.17 -4.03
CA ALA A 353 31.95 -41.43 -3.34
C ALA A 353 33.35 -41.81 -3.83
N PHE A 354 33.65 -43.11 -3.94
CA PHE A 354 34.93 -43.58 -4.47
C PHE A 354 35.12 -43.20 -5.95
N ALA A 355 34.07 -43.27 -6.76
CA ALA A 355 34.13 -42.86 -8.17
C ALA A 355 34.41 -41.36 -8.33
N ALA A 356 33.98 -40.53 -7.38
CA ALA A 356 34.30 -39.11 -7.32
C ALA A 356 35.71 -38.81 -6.78
N GLY A 357 36.49 -39.83 -6.40
CA GLY A 357 37.84 -39.68 -5.85
C GLY A 357 37.88 -39.24 -4.38
N CYS A 358 36.76 -39.38 -3.65
CA CYS A 358 36.68 -39.09 -2.23
C CYS A 358 37.22 -40.26 -1.38
N SER A 359 37.74 -39.93 -0.20
CA SER A 359 37.93 -40.88 0.88
C SER A 359 36.60 -41.10 1.63
N VAL A 360 36.39 -42.30 2.15
CA VAL A 360 35.17 -42.66 2.89
C VAL A 360 35.54 -43.01 4.31
N GLU A 361 34.92 -42.33 5.27
CA GLU A 361 35.11 -42.59 6.70
C GLU A 361 33.82 -43.16 7.31
N LEU A 362 33.77 -44.46 7.57
CA LEU A 362 32.62 -45.15 8.15
C LEU A 362 32.76 -45.25 9.68
N ARG A 363 31.91 -44.50 10.40
CA ARG A 363 31.88 -44.47 11.87
C ARG A 363 30.64 -45.20 12.36
N PHE A 364 30.81 -46.41 12.90
CA PHE A 364 29.71 -47.16 13.49
C PHE A 364 29.64 -46.95 15.01
N VAL A 365 28.55 -46.36 15.47
CA VAL A 365 28.25 -46.15 16.88
C VAL A 365 27.44 -47.33 17.42
N TYR A 366 28.11 -48.18 18.18
CA TYR A 366 27.52 -49.26 18.95
C TYR A 366 26.97 -48.72 20.28
N CYS A 367 25.74 -49.09 20.60
CA CYS A 367 25.13 -48.85 21.90
C CYS A 367 24.35 -50.12 22.25
N ASN A 368 24.54 -50.65 23.44
CA ASN A 368 23.73 -51.76 23.92
C ASN A 368 22.24 -51.38 23.92
N TRP A 369 21.41 -52.34 23.51
CA TRP A 369 19.99 -52.08 23.27
C TRP A 369 19.21 -51.47 24.45
N PRO A 370 19.38 -51.87 25.73
CA PRO A 370 18.68 -51.22 26.84
C PRO A 370 18.98 -49.71 26.95
N ASP A 371 20.25 -49.32 26.79
CA ASP A 371 20.65 -47.91 26.84
C ASP A 371 20.13 -47.14 25.62
N ALA A 372 20.08 -47.78 24.45
CA ALA A 372 19.45 -47.20 23.27
C ALA A 372 17.95 -46.94 23.48
N VAL A 373 17.24 -47.85 24.17
CA VAL A 373 15.83 -47.68 24.54
C VAL A 373 15.64 -46.54 25.54
N ARG A 374 16.50 -46.42 26.56
CA ARG A 374 16.48 -45.29 27.51
C ARG A 374 16.67 -43.95 26.81
N ASN A 375 17.65 -43.85 25.91
CA ASN A 375 17.89 -42.64 25.13
C ASN A 375 16.67 -42.21 24.31
N MET A 376 15.97 -43.17 23.69
CA MET A 376 14.75 -42.89 22.94
C MET A 376 13.61 -42.43 23.85
N ALA A 377 13.44 -43.07 25.01
CA ALA A 377 12.42 -42.70 26.00
C ALA A 377 12.67 -41.31 26.60
N ASP A 378 13.89 -41.01 27.03
CA ASP A 378 14.28 -39.70 27.60
C ASP A 378 14.09 -38.56 26.59
N ARG A 379 14.50 -38.76 25.34
CA ARG A 379 14.29 -37.77 24.26
C ARG A 379 12.81 -37.50 24.03
N ALA A 380 11.99 -38.56 24.02
CA ALA A 380 10.54 -38.44 23.86
C ALA A 380 9.87 -37.77 25.06
N ALA A 381 10.33 -38.04 26.29
CA ALA A 381 9.85 -37.42 27.51
C ALA A 381 10.10 -35.91 27.51
N LYS A 382 11.30 -35.48 27.08
CA LYS A 382 11.71 -34.07 26.91
C LYS A 382 11.03 -33.34 25.73
N GLY A 383 10.10 -34.00 25.04
CA GLY A 383 9.35 -33.40 23.93
C GLY A 383 10.15 -33.23 22.64
N ALA A 384 11.28 -33.89 22.49
CA ALA A 384 12.16 -33.76 21.32
C ALA A 384 11.95 -34.90 20.30
N GLY A 385 11.79 -34.55 19.03
CA GLY A 385 11.69 -35.52 17.92
C GLY A 385 10.39 -36.35 17.90
N ARG A 386 10.33 -37.29 16.94
CA ARG A 386 9.20 -38.24 16.78
C ARG A 386 9.42 -39.52 17.59
N VAL A 387 8.32 -40.17 17.97
CA VAL A 387 8.37 -41.47 18.66
C VAL A 387 8.42 -42.60 17.64
N VAL A 388 9.44 -43.45 17.71
CA VAL A 388 9.60 -44.62 16.83
C VAL A 388 9.07 -45.85 17.55
N PRO A 389 8.10 -46.60 16.99
CA PRO A 389 7.60 -47.83 17.59
C PRO A 389 8.74 -48.83 17.88
N LEU A 390 8.67 -49.48 19.03
CA LEU A 390 9.78 -50.29 19.56
C LEU A 390 10.18 -51.43 18.61
N LYS A 391 9.20 -52.03 17.91
CA LYS A 391 9.44 -53.06 16.87
C LYS A 391 10.30 -52.56 15.71
N ARG A 392 10.01 -51.34 15.23
CA ARG A 392 10.78 -50.71 14.16
C ARG A 392 12.17 -50.31 14.65
N ALA A 393 12.25 -49.79 15.88
CA ALA A 393 13.52 -49.44 16.49
C ALA A 393 14.43 -50.68 16.66
N ALA A 394 13.89 -51.80 17.15
CA ALA A 394 14.62 -53.06 17.37
C ALA A 394 15.13 -53.65 16.07
N LYS A 395 14.26 -53.77 15.04
CA LYS A 395 14.67 -54.21 13.70
C LYS A 395 15.80 -53.33 13.16
N GLY A 396 15.61 -52.02 13.27
CA GLY A 396 16.56 -51.06 12.77
C GLY A 396 17.90 -51.03 13.49
N HIS A 397 17.90 -51.35 14.79
CA HIS A 397 19.10 -51.46 15.60
C HIS A 397 19.87 -52.75 15.29
N PHE A 398 19.15 -53.84 15.11
CA PHE A 398 19.69 -55.15 14.72
C PHE A 398 20.35 -55.13 13.34
N GLU A 399 19.69 -54.53 12.35
CA GLU A 399 20.17 -54.50 10.96
C GLU A 399 21.39 -53.59 10.78
N ALA A 400 21.48 -52.47 11.50
CA ALA A 400 22.53 -51.48 11.32
C ALA A 400 23.96 -52.05 11.47
N ALA A 401 24.21 -52.85 12.51
CA ALA A 401 25.51 -53.47 12.74
C ALA A 401 25.87 -54.49 11.64
N ARG A 402 24.88 -55.27 11.19
CA ARG A 402 25.06 -56.30 10.16
C ARG A 402 25.33 -55.69 8.79
N THR A 403 24.61 -54.64 8.43
CA THR A 403 24.85 -53.94 7.16
C THR A 403 26.21 -53.26 7.16
N THR A 404 26.62 -52.68 8.28
CA THR A 404 27.96 -52.09 8.44
C THR A 404 29.05 -53.13 8.19
N LEU A 405 28.96 -54.32 8.80
CA LEU A 405 29.93 -55.40 8.57
C LEU A 405 29.97 -55.87 7.11
N LYS A 406 28.80 -55.95 6.45
CA LYS A 406 28.72 -56.29 5.02
C LYS A 406 29.41 -55.24 4.14
N LEU A 407 29.17 -53.95 4.41
CA LEU A 407 29.81 -52.85 3.67
C LEU A 407 31.33 -52.87 3.84
N CYS A 408 31.82 -53.04 5.07
CA CYS A 408 33.26 -53.16 5.33
C CYS A 408 33.89 -54.34 4.57
N GLY A 409 33.17 -55.46 4.46
CA GLY A 409 33.63 -56.62 3.70
C GLY A 409 33.64 -56.38 2.18
N GLU A 410 32.62 -55.70 1.65
CA GLU A 410 32.48 -55.44 0.21
C GLU A 410 33.55 -54.46 -0.32
N PHE A 411 33.97 -53.50 0.50
CA PHE A 411 34.96 -52.48 0.13
C PHE A 411 36.30 -52.63 0.85
N ALA A 412 36.62 -53.83 1.35
CA ALA A 412 37.86 -54.11 2.08
C ALA A 412 39.14 -53.89 1.24
N ASP A 413 39.01 -53.90 -0.09
CA ASP A 413 40.10 -53.66 -1.05
C ASP A 413 40.37 -52.17 -1.31
N LYS A 414 39.55 -51.26 -0.78
CA LYS A 414 39.69 -49.80 -0.95
C LYS A 414 40.60 -49.20 0.12
N PRO A 415 41.83 -48.73 -0.21
CA PRO A 415 42.71 -48.09 0.77
C PRO A 415 42.20 -46.73 1.24
N GLU A 416 41.22 -46.14 0.55
CA GLU A 416 40.57 -44.89 0.91
C GLU A 416 39.38 -45.05 1.88
N LEU A 417 39.12 -46.27 2.38
CA LEU A 417 38.09 -46.57 3.37
C LEU A 417 38.69 -46.65 4.78
N ASP A 418 38.33 -45.70 5.64
CA ASP A 418 38.63 -45.74 7.06
C ASP A 418 37.40 -46.18 7.86
N VAL A 419 37.56 -47.12 8.80
CA VAL A 419 36.45 -47.65 9.60
C VAL A 419 36.71 -47.50 11.10
N PHE A 420 35.77 -46.85 11.78
CA PHE A 420 35.79 -46.63 13.22
C PHE A 420 34.59 -47.28 13.87
N VAL A 421 34.81 -48.06 14.93
CA VAL A 421 33.73 -48.56 15.80
C VAL A 421 33.81 -47.81 17.11
N VAL A 422 32.71 -47.19 17.53
CA VAL A 422 32.64 -46.36 18.73
C VAL A 422 31.56 -46.91 19.65
N GLU A 423 31.92 -47.25 20.88
CA GLU A 423 30.96 -47.60 21.92
C GLU A 423 30.41 -46.33 22.56
N ASN A 424 29.09 -46.17 22.55
CA ASN A 424 28.37 -45.13 23.27
C ASN A 424 27.57 -45.74 24.42
N ARG A 425 27.93 -45.38 25.66
CA ARG A 425 27.27 -45.83 26.89
C ARG A 425 26.68 -44.64 27.62
N VAL A 426 25.47 -44.81 28.15
CA VAL A 426 24.78 -43.76 28.89
C VAL A 426 25.63 -43.37 30.11
N GLY A 427 26.01 -42.10 30.20
CA GLY A 427 26.79 -41.55 31.31
C GLY A 427 28.31 -41.79 31.27
N ALA A 428 28.86 -42.30 30.16
CA ALA A 428 30.30 -42.52 29.98
C ALA A 428 30.84 -41.89 28.68
N LEU A 429 32.15 -41.63 28.62
CA LEU A 429 32.80 -41.12 27.42
C LEU A 429 32.88 -42.20 26.32
N PRO A 430 32.72 -41.85 25.02
CA PRO A 430 32.81 -42.80 23.94
C PRO A 430 34.16 -43.53 23.87
N ARG A 431 34.13 -44.83 23.59
CA ARG A 431 35.34 -45.68 23.51
C ARG A 431 35.54 -46.21 22.09
N SER A 432 36.76 -46.11 21.56
CA SER A 432 37.13 -46.71 20.27
C SER A 432 37.29 -48.24 20.38
N LEU A 433 36.77 -48.95 19.39
CA LEU A 433 36.73 -50.39 19.24
C LEU A 433 37.15 -50.79 17.82
N ASN A 434 37.22 -52.09 17.54
CA ASN A 434 37.53 -52.61 16.20
C ASN A 434 36.37 -53.43 15.62
N LEU A 435 36.46 -53.75 14.32
CA LEU A 435 35.43 -54.52 13.60
C LEU A 435 35.28 -55.96 14.13
N ALA A 436 36.37 -56.59 14.59
CA ALA A 436 36.32 -57.93 15.16
C ALA A 436 35.46 -57.96 16.43
N TRP A 437 35.63 -56.98 17.31
CA TRP A 437 34.80 -56.80 18.49
C TRP A 437 33.33 -56.65 18.13
N LEU A 438 33.00 -55.82 17.13
CA LEU A 438 31.62 -55.64 16.69
C LEU A 438 31.00 -56.94 16.19
N SER A 439 31.75 -57.75 15.45
CA SER A 439 31.29 -59.06 14.96
C SER A 439 31.02 -60.06 16.08
N GLU A 440 31.78 -60.00 17.18
CA GLU A 440 31.62 -60.88 18.36
C GLU A 440 30.46 -60.44 19.27
N HIS A 441 30.04 -59.18 19.19
CA HIS A 441 29.04 -58.57 20.08
C HIS A 441 27.72 -58.22 19.36
N LEU A 442 27.42 -58.91 18.25
CA LEU A 442 26.14 -58.76 17.55
C LEU A 442 24.99 -59.38 18.35
N HIS A 443 23.83 -58.75 18.27
CA HIS A 443 22.59 -59.30 18.81
C HIS A 443 22.12 -60.53 18.01
N ASN A 444 21.49 -61.49 18.70
CA ASN A 444 21.14 -62.79 18.12
C ASN A 444 19.86 -62.71 17.26
N SER A 445 18.84 -61.97 17.71
CA SER A 445 17.56 -61.83 17.02
C SER A 445 16.86 -60.49 17.30
N VAL A 446 15.89 -60.11 16.46
CA VAL A 446 15.05 -58.92 16.70
C VAL A 446 14.08 -59.17 17.85
N GLU A 447 13.64 -60.41 18.02
CA GLU A 447 12.73 -60.86 19.08
C GLU A 447 13.35 -60.68 20.48
N GLU A 448 14.64 -60.98 20.64
CA GLU A 448 15.40 -60.74 21.88
C GLU A 448 15.44 -59.25 22.24
N LEU A 449 15.70 -58.39 21.25
CA LEU A 449 15.69 -56.94 21.44
C LEU A 449 14.30 -56.44 21.82
N LEU A 450 13.25 -56.93 21.14
CA LEU A 450 11.88 -56.56 21.46
C LEU A 450 11.52 -56.85 22.92
N GLN A 451 11.84 -58.05 23.40
CA GLN A 451 11.53 -58.47 24.76
C GLN A 451 12.26 -57.61 25.80
N THR A 452 13.59 -57.46 25.64
CA THR A 452 14.42 -56.66 26.57
C THR A 452 14.08 -55.16 26.53
N GLY A 453 13.72 -54.66 25.35
CA GLY A 453 13.30 -53.27 25.16
C GLY A 453 11.96 -52.98 25.83
N GLN A 454 11.00 -53.90 25.79
CA GLN A 454 9.69 -53.72 26.44
C GLN A 454 9.84 -53.56 27.95
N THR A 455 10.67 -54.41 28.59
CA THR A 455 10.98 -54.31 30.02
C THR A 455 11.63 -52.97 30.35
N THR A 456 12.67 -52.60 29.60
CA THR A 456 13.41 -51.35 29.82
C THR A 456 12.51 -50.12 29.70
N LEU A 457 11.64 -50.09 28.69
CA LEU A 457 10.76 -48.96 28.43
C LEU A 457 9.66 -48.83 29.50
N GLN A 458 9.13 -49.95 30.00
CA GLN A 458 8.21 -49.95 31.14
C GLN A 458 8.86 -49.43 32.42
N ASP A 459 10.12 -49.79 32.66
CA ASP A 459 10.84 -49.35 33.86
C ASP A 459 11.23 -47.87 33.78
N GLU A 460 11.61 -47.38 32.60
CA GLU A 460 11.96 -45.96 32.39
C GLU A 460 10.75 -45.03 32.57
N PHE A 461 9.59 -45.37 31.99
CA PHE A 461 8.39 -44.55 32.14
C PHE A 461 7.76 -44.64 33.54
N LYS A 462 8.06 -45.68 34.33
CA LYS A 462 7.72 -45.70 35.77
C LYS A 462 8.53 -44.68 36.57
N LEU A 463 9.77 -44.39 36.16
CA LEU A 463 10.64 -43.40 36.82
C LEU A 463 10.25 -41.95 36.47
N HIS A 464 9.64 -41.73 35.30
CA HIS A 464 9.10 -40.43 34.87
C HIS A 464 7.61 -40.28 35.26
N SER A 465 7.32 -40.16 36.56
CA SER A 465 5.95 -40.17 37.12
C SER A 465 5.24 -38.81 37.22
N ASP A 466 5.88 -37.71 36.81
CA ASP A 466 5.38 -36.34 37.05
C ASP A 466 4.10 -36.00 36.28
N ASP A 467 3.79 -36.72 35.19
CA ASP A 467 2.52 -36.68 34.46
C ASP A 467 2.15 -38.11 33.98
N PRO A 468 1.34 -38.84 34.76
CA PRO A 468 0.96 -40.23 34.44
C PRO A 468 0.23 -40.38 33.10
N ASP A 469 -0.57 -39.39 32.70
CA ASP A 469 -1.35 -39.42 31.46
C ASP A 469 -0.47 -39.15 30.23
N TYR A 470 0.55 -38.29 30.38
CA TYR A 470 1.56 -38.07 29.35
C TYR A 470 2.47 -39.29 29.17
N SER A 471 2.97 -39.86 30.28
CA SER A 471 3.80 -41.07 30.25
C SER A 471 3.03 -42.27 29.67
N ALA A 472 1.74 -42.42 30.01
CA ALA A 472 0.89 -43.46 29.42
C ALA A 472 0.67 -43.29 27.90
N ARG A 473 0.49 -42.04 27.43
CA ARG A 473 0.38 -41.75 25.98
C ARG A 473 1.66 -42.04 25.22
N LEU A 474 2.82 -41.67 25.76
CA LEU A 474 4.11 -41.99 25.14
C LEU A 474 4.39 -43.50 25.12
N LEU A 475 4.09 -44.19 26.23
CA LEU A 475 4.20 -45.64 26.32
C LEU A 475 3.34 -46.34 25.24
N ALA A 476 2.11 -45.88 25.04
CA ALA A 476 1.23 -46.39 23.99
C ALA A 476 1.80 -46.15 22.57
N GLN A 477 2.43 -45.01 22.32
CA GLN A 477 3.08 -44.71 21.04
C GLN A 477 4.28 -45.62 20.76
N PHE A 478 5.08 -45.97 21.78
CA PHE A 478 6.18 -46.93 21.63
C PHE A 478 5.69 -48.37 21.45
N GLN A 479 4.55 -48.72 22.06
CA GLN A 479 3.95 -50.06 22.00
C GLN A 479 3.06 -50.31 20.78
N ALA A 480 2.76 -49.28 19.99
CA ALA A 480 1.96 -49.39 18.78
C ALA A 480 2.50 -50.51 17.87
N THR A 481 1.67 -51.54 17.62
CA THR A 481 1.99 -52.71 16.81
C THR A 481 1.71 -52.49 15.33
N SER A 482 0.79 -51.59 15.02
CA SER A 482 0.48 -51.08 13.70
C SER A 482 1.44 -49.95 13.33
N GLU A 483 1.92 -49.98 12.09
CA GLU A 483 2.44 -48.76 11.47
C GLU A 483 1.31 -47.72 11.52
N PRO A 484 1.59 -46.44 11.88
CA PRO A 484 0.63 -45.37 11.65
C PRO A 484 0.19 -45.48 10.18
N GLY A 485 -1.10 -45.77 9.93
CA GLY A 485 -1.63 -46.07 8.59
C GLY A 485 -2.25 -47.46 8.41
N SER A 486 -2.01 -48.43 9.30
CA SER A 486 -2.67 -49.75 9.25
C SER A 486 -3.84 -49.85 10.23
N GLY A 487 -4.95 -49.21 9.90
CA GLY A 487 -6.20 -49.35 10.66
C GLY A 487 -7.31 -48.43 10.14
N GLY A 488 -8.37 -49.05 9.60
CA GLY A 488 -9.60 -48.34 9.21
C GLY A 488 -10.22 -47.56 10.37
N ALA A 489 -10.87 -46.46 10.00
CA ALA A 489 -11.67 -45.55 10.81
C ALA A 489 -11.94 -45.99 12.27
N VAL A 490 -11.23 -45.38 13.21
CA VAL A 490 -11.72 -45.24 14.59
C VAL A 490 -12.50 -43.93 14.64
N SER A 491 -13.82 -44.03 14.77
CA SER A 491 -14.71 -42.88 14.93
C SER A 491 -14.34 -42.12 16.20
N SER A 492 -13.96 -40.85 16.06
CA SER A 492 -13.95 -39.91 17.17
C SER A 492 -15.38 -39.49 17.49
N ASP A 493 -16.05 -40.24 18.37
CA ASP A 493 -17.28 -39.77 18.99
C ASP A 493 -16.90 -38.83 20.16
N ARG A 494 -17.13 -37.53 19.96
CA ARG A 494 -17.26 -36.54 21.03
C ARG A 494 -18.74 -36.17 21.15
N GLY A 495 -19.53 -37.06 21.73
CA GLY A 495 -20.92 -36.84 22.10
C GLY A 495 -21.08 -36.68 23.62
N ARG A 496 -21.59 -35.53 24.04
CA ARG A 496 -21.96 -35.22 25.44
C ARG A 496 -22.89 -36.28 26.04
N HIS A 497 -22.66 -36.57 27.32
CA HIS A 497 -23.63 -37.18 28.22
C HIS A 497 -24.97 -36.42 28.26
N VAL A 498 -26.08 -37.12 27.99
CA VAL A 498 -27.32 -37.04 28.77
C VAL A 498 -27.86 -38.47 28.91
N GLY A 499 -28.22 -38.85 30.13
CA GLY A 499 -28.42 -40.23 30.55
C GLY A 499 -29.70 -40.92 30.07
N GLY A 500 -29.77 -42.22 30.34
CA GLY A 500 -30.95 -43.04 30.14
C GLY A 500 -30.63 -44.53 30.35
N SER A 501 -31.16 -45.07 31.44
CA SER A 501 -30.99 -46.43 31.96
C SER A 501 -31.71 -47.52 31.14
N GLU A 502 -30.99 -48.62 30.94
CA GLU A 502 -31.39 -50.04 30.93
C GLU A 502 -32.31 -50.66 29.84
N PRO A 503 -32.18 -52.00 29.59
CA PRO A 503 -32.37 -52.62 28.27
C PRO A 503 -33.50 -53.65 28.20
N GLY A 504 -33.84 -54.11 26.97
CA GLY A 504 -34.75 -55.23 26.78
C GLY A 504 -34.80 -55.81 25.37
N LEU A 505 -33.92 -56.79 25.12
CA LEU A 505 -34.11 -58.08 24.41
C LEU A 505 -35.12 -58.20 23.24
N GLY A 506 -34.65 -58.78 22.13
CA GLY A 506 -35.55 -59.51 21.21
C GLY A 506 -35.02 -59.79 19.81
N SER A 507 -34.32 -60.91 19.66
CA SER A 507 -33.87 -61.55 18.42
C SER A 507 -34.99 -61.95 17.45
N GLY A 508 -34.76 -61.83 16.14
CA GLY A 508 -35.55 -62.49 15.10
C GLY A 508 -35.06 -62.23 13.66
N GLN A 509 -34.11 -63.04 13.18
CA GLN A 509 -33.97 -63.39 11.74
C GLN A 509 -35.11 -64.39 11.34
N PRO A 510 -35.36 -64.75 10.06
CA PRO A 510 -34.52 -64.64 8.85
C PRO A 510 -35.26 -64.25 7.54
N GLY A 511 -34.51 -64.06 6.44
CA GLY A 511 -35.07 -63.98 5.09
C GLY A 511 -34.02 -63.73 4.01
N ASP A 512 -33.31 -64.80 3.61
CA ASP A 512 -32.40 -64.83 2.45
C ASP A 512 -33.18 -64.75 1.12
N GLY A 513 -32.64 -63.98 0.17
CA GLY A 513 -33.23 -63.80 -1.16
C GLY A 513 -32.37 -63.03 -2.17
N LYS A 514 -31.17 -63.54 -2.46
CA LYS A 514 -30.38 -63.42 -3.71
C LYS A 514 -30.31 -62.10 -4.51
N ALA A 515 -29.10 -61.54 -4.48
CA ALA A 515 -28.20 -61.29 -5.62
C ALA A 515 -28.57 -60.27 -6.72
N SER A 516 -27.89 -59.11 -6.66
CA SER A 516 -27.23 -58.49 -7.81
C SER A 516 -25.81 -58.07 -7.39
N GLY A 517 -24.79 -58.69 -7.99
CA GLY A 517 -23.38 -58.36 -7.75
C GLY A 517 -22.91 -57.12 -8.50
N SER A 518 -21.74 -56.66 -8.08
CA SER A 518 -20.85 -55.62 -8.66
C SER A 518 -21.15 -54.16 -8.29
N THR A 519 -20.40 -53.63 -7.32
CA THR A 519 -20.04 -52.19 -7.27
C THR A 519 -18.54 -52.02 -7.04
N ALA A 520 -17.98 -51.13 -7.87
CA ALA A 520 -16.58 -50.86 -8.15
C ALA A 520 -15.78 -50.26 -6.98
N ALA A 521 -14.49 -50.59 -6.93
CA ALA A 521 -13.48 -49.75 -6.29
C ALA A 521 -13.31 -48.46 -7.13
N SER A 522 -13.47 -47.29 -6.52
CA SER A 522 -13.25 -46.00 -7.20
C SER A 522 -11.77 -45.83 -7.56
N SER A 523 -11.48 -45.59 -8.84
CA SER A 523 -10.14 -45.25 -9.33
C SER A 523 -9.72 -43.86 -8.81
N LEU A 524 -8.63 -43.81 -8.04
CA LEU A 524 -8.00 -42.57 -7.56
C LEU A 524 -7.61 -41.67 -8.75
N THR A 525 -7.93 -40.38 -8.71
CA THR A 525 -7.59 -39.41 -9.77
C THR A 525 -6.55 -38.38 -9.30
N ALA A 526 -5.86 -37.72 -10.23
CA ALA A 526 -4.89 -36.66 -9.89
C ALA A 526 -5.54 -35.48 -9.14
N ALA A 527 -6.82 -35.16 -9.46
CA ALA A 527 -7.57 -34.13 -8.78
C ALA A 527 -7.79 -34.44 -7.29
N ASP A 528 -7.90 -35.72 -6.93
CA ASP A 528 -8.04 -36.14 -5.53
C ASP A 528 -6.78 -35.86 -4.71
N LEU A 529 -5.64 -35.61 -5.35
CA LEU A 529 -4.33 -35.41 -4.70
C LEU A 529 -3.94 -33.92 -4.54
N ILE A 530 -4.77 -32.96 -4.99
CA ILE A 530 -4.48 -31.52 -4.94
C ILE A 530 -5.28 -30.83 -3.81
N PRO A 531 -4.65 -30.10 -2.86
CA PRO A 531 -5.37 -29.41 -1.77
C PRO A 531 -6.18 -28.18 -2.22
N ALA A 532 -7.30 -27.90 -1.54
CA ALA A 532 -8.22 -26.80 -1.86
C ALA A 532 -7.75 -25.39 -1.42
N GLU A 533 -6.85 -25.29 -0.44
CA GLU A 533 -6.42 -24.03 0.19
C GLU A 533 -5.42 -23.20 -0.62
N ALA A 534 -4.96 -23.67 -1.78
CA ALA A 534 -4.01 -22.96 -2.64
C ALA A 534 -4.57 -21.71 -3.35
N ALA A 535 -5.69 -21.14 -2.89
CA ALA A 535 -6.53 -20.20 -3.65
C ALA A 535 -6.69 -18.76 -3.09
N LYS A 536 -6.20 -18.38 -1.90
CA LYS A 536 -6.33 -16.98 -1.42
C LYS A 536 -5.15 -16.49 -0.56
N GLN A 537 -4.54 -15.35 -0.96
CA GLN A 537 -3.74 -14.46 -0.11
C GLN A 537 -3.64 -13.04 -0.73
N GLY A 538 -3.85 -11.99 0.08
CA GLY A 538 -3.64 -10.56 -0.28
C GLY A 538 -4.59 -9.58 0.41
N GLY A 539 -4.16 -8.33 0.61
CA GLY A 539 -5.03 -7.20 1.01
C GLY A 539 -6.07 -6.85 -0.07
N GLY A 540 -7.11 -6.07 0.29
CA GLY A 540 -8.21 -5.75 -0.62
C GLY A 540 -7.74 -5.00 -1.89
N LYS A 541 -8.29 -5.36 -3.05
CA LYS A 541 -7.96 -4.79 -4.36
C LYS A 541 -8.94 -3.69 -4.77
N ILE A 542 -8.42 -2.57 -5.25
CA ILE A 542 -9.22 -1.38 -5.57
C ILE A 542 -8.88 -0.90 -6.98
N VAL A 543 -9.90 -0.65 -7.80
CA VAL A 543 -9.76 0.07 -9.07
C VAL A 543 -10.21 1.51 -8.88
N LEU A 544 -9.35 2.48 -9.21
CA LEU A 544 -9.67 3.91 -9.18
C LEU A 544 -9.60 4.50 -10.60
N ALA A 545 -10.58 5.34 -10.95
CA ALA A 545 -10.60 6.02 -12.24
C ALA A 545 -11.23 7.42 -12.14
N THR A 546 -10.66 8.39 -12.86
CA THR A 546 -11.39 9.62 -13.18
C THR A 546 -12.28 9.32 -14.39
N VAL A 547 -13.58 9.60 -14.25
CA VAL A 547 -14.60 9.17 -15.20
C VAL A 547 -14.41 9.76 -16.59
N LYS A 548 -15.08 9.15 -17.57
CA LYS A 548 -15.06 9.55 -18.98
C LYS A 548 -15.26 11.06 -19.16
N GLY A 549 -14.45 11.65 -20.03
CA GLY A 549 -14.48 13.08 -20.35
C GLY A 549 -13.81 14.00 -19.32
N ASP A 550 -13.58 13.56 -18.09
CA ASP A 550 -12.92 14.36 -17.05
C ASP A 550 -11.41 14.09 -17.00
N VAL A 551 -10.63 15.13 -16.73
CA VAL A 551 -9.16 15.14 -16.87
C VAL A 551 -8.42 15.36 -15.56
N HIS A 552 -9.13 15.73 -14.48
CA HIS A 552 -8.46 16.10 -13.22
C HIS A 552 -8.31 14.89 -12.31
N ASP A 553 -7.11 14.72 -11.74
CA ASP A 553 -6.77 13.53 -10.96
C ASP A 553 -6.03 13.79 -9.64
N ILE A 554 -5.74 15.04 -9.27
CA ILE A 554 -4.99 15.35 -8.04
C ILE A 554 -5.61 14.65 -6.81
N GLY A 555 -6.92 14.86 -6.60
CA GLY A 555 -7.65 14.23 -5.50
C GLY A 555 -7.68 12.70 -5.58
N LYS A 556 -7.83 12.13 -6.78
CA LYS A 556 -7.80 10.68 -7.01
C LYS A 556 -6.44 10.10 -6.65
N ASN A 557 -5.35 10.74 -7.08
CA ASN A 557 -3.98 10.28 -6.84
C ASN A 557 -3.68 10.30 -5.34
N ILE A 558 -4.14 11.33 -4.64
CA ILE A 558 -4.07 11.40 -3.17
C ILE A 558 -4.81 10.22 -2.53
N VAL A 559 -6.06 9.95 -2.93
CA VAL A 559 -6.85 8.81 -2.41
C VAL A 559 -6.15 7.48 -2.68
N GLY A 560 -5.65 7.27 -3.91
CA GLY A 560 -4.94 6.05 -4.28
C GLY A 560 -3.67 5.84 -3.47
N ILE A 561 -2.92 6.91 -3.19
CA ILE A 561 -1.77 6.87 -2.29
C ILE A 561 -2.19 6.52 -0.86
N VAL A 562 -3.19 7.20 -0.31
CA VAL A 562 -3.64 6.97 1.07
C VAL A 562 -4.20 5.54 1.24
N LEU A 563 -4.87 4.98 0.24
CA LEU A 563 -5.30 3.58 0.26
C LEU A 563 -4.13 2.60 0.13
N ALA A 564 -3.19 2.83 -0.79
CA ALA A 564 -1.99 2.00 -0.92
C ALA A 564 -1.15 2.03 0.37
N CYS A 565 -1.11 3.19 1.02
CA CYS A 565 -0.53 3.39 2.34
C CYS A 565 -1.17 2.50 3.42
N ASN A 566 -2.43 2.09 3.27
CA ASN A 566 -3.13 1.26 4.25
C ASN A 566 -3.27 -0.20 3.79
N GLY A 567 -2.35 -0.69 2.95
CA GLY A 567 -2.23 -2.11 2.60
C GLY A 567 -3.18 -2.58 1.49
N PHE A 568 -3.90 -1.66 0.83
CA PHE A 568 -4.73 -1.98 -0.33
C PHE A 568 -3.91 -2.04 -1.63
N GLU A 569 -4.23 -2.97 -2.51
CA GLU A 569 -3.66 -3.00 -3.87
C GLU A 569 -4.47 -2.06 -4.77
N VAL A 570 -3.90 -0.92 -5.13
CA VAL A 570 -4.61 0.12 -5.91
C VAL A 570 -4.18 0.08 -7.38
N THR A 571 -5.14 -0.18 -8.27
CA THR A 571 -5.00 -0.01 -9.72
C THR A 571 -5.61 1.33 -10.14
N ASP A 572 -4.75 2.32 -10.39
CA ASP A 572 -5.16 3.61 -10.93
C ASP A 572 -5.21 3.58 -12.46
N MET A 573 -6.39 3.84 -13.02
CA MET A 573 -6.62 3.82 -14.47
C MET A 573 -6.36 5.17 -15.17
N GLY A 574 -6.03 6.21 -14.40
CA GLY A 574 -5.83 7.56 -14.91
C GLY A 574 -7.15 8.30 -15.14
N VAL A 575 -7.20 9.08 -16.22
CA VAL A 575 -8.26 10.04 -16.53
C VAL A 575 -8.98 9.75 -17.83
N MET A 576 -10.16 10.34 -18.00
CA MET A 576 -11.04 10.14 -19.16
C MET A 576 -11.37 8.66 -19.41
N VAL A 577 -11.52 7.85 -18.35
CA VAL A 577 -11.64 6.40 -18.50
C VAL A 577 -13.09 6.03 -18.83
N PRO A 578 -13.38 5.38 -19.98
CA PRO A 578 -14.72 4.91 -20.31
C PRO A 578 -15.24 3.85 -19.33
N CYS A 579 -16.55 3.88 -19.03
CA CYS A 579 -17.22 2.92 -18.15
C CYS A 579 -16.82 1.46 -18.45
N GLN A 580 -16.90 1.02 -19.70
CA GLN A 580 -16.55 -0.35 -20.07
C GLN A 580 -15.12 -0.73 -19.67
N LYS A 581 -14.14 0.15 -19.87
CA LYS A 581 -12.75 -0.13 -19.48
C LYS A 581 -12.61 -0.26 -17.96
N ILE A 582 -13.32 0.57 -17.19
CA ILE A 582 -13.32 0.50 -15.72
C ILE A 582 -13.81 -0.88 -15.27
N LEU A 583 -14.94 -1.32 -15.82
CA LEU A 583 -15.56 -2.59 -15.45
C LEU A 583 -14.74 -3.79 -15.91
N ASP A 584 -14.20 -3.75 -17.14
CA ASP A 584 -13.31 -4.80 -17.66
C ASP A 584 -12.07 -4.95 -16.79
N LYS A 585 -11.46 -3.82 -16.40
CA LYS A 585 -10.27 -3.84 -15.55
C LYS A 585 -10.57 -4.35 -14.14
N ALA A 586 -11.72 -3.99 -13.58
CA ALA A 586 -12.16 -4.49 -12.28
C ALA A 586 -12.34 -6.02 -12.28
N VAL A 587 -12.84 -6.60 -13.38
CA VAL A 587 -12.91 -8.07 -13.53
C VAL A 587 -11.53 -8.67 -13.72
N GLU A 588 -10.69 -8.09 -14.59
CA GLU A 588 -9.33 -8.57 -14.90
C GLU A 588 -8.47 -8.72 -13.64
N VAL A 589 -8.47 -7.71 -12.77
CA VAL A 589 -7.62 -7.71 -11.56
C VAL A 589 -8.28 -8.40 -10.36
N GLY A 590 -9.57 -8.74 -10.47
CA GLY A 590 -10.38 -9.26 -9.36
C GLY A 590 -10.58 -8.21 -8.27
N ALA A 591 -10.99 -7.00 -8.64
CA ALA A 591 -11.19 -5.89 -7.70
C ALA A 591 -12.28 -6.20 -6.68
N ASP A 592 -12.03 -5.83 -5.43
CA ASP A 592 -12.98 -5.90 -4.33
C ASP A 592 -13.82 -4.61 -4.22
N VAL A 593 -13.25 -3.46 -4.61
CA VAL A 593 -13.89 -2.13 -4.60
C VAL A 593 -13.58 -1.37 -5.89
N ILE A 594 -14.56 -0.60 -6.38
CA ILE A 594 -14.38 0.33 -7.51
C ILE A 594 -14.58 1.76 -6.99
N GLY A 595 -13.70 2.69 -7.35
CA GLY A 595 -13.80 4.10 -6.98
C GLY A 595 -13.76 5.03 -8.19
N LEU A 596 -14.66 6.02 -8.20
CA LEU A 596 -14.81 6.99 -9.28
C LEU A 596 -14.51 8.41 -8.79
N SER A 597 -13.82 9.19 -9.63
CA SER A 597 -13.50 10.60 -9.39
C SER A 597 -14.06 11.49 -10.50
N GLY A 598 -14.50 12.71 -10.14
CA GLY A 598 -14.94 13.74 -11.09
C GLY A 598 -14.85 15.16 -10.50
N LEU A 599 -14.47 16.13 -11.34
CA LEU A 599 -14.35 17.54 -11.03
C LEU A 599 -15.50 18.38 -11.57
N ILE A 600 -16.00 18.07 -12.78
CA ILE A 600 -17.02 18.90 -13.46
C ILE A 600 -18.42 18.29 -13.36
N THR A 601 -19.47 19.08 -13.62
CA THR A 601 -20.86 18.61 -13.46
C THR A 601 -21.25 17.48 -14.41
N PRO A 602 -20.79 17.41 -15.69
CA PRO A 602 -21.07 16.26 -16.56
C PRO A 602 -20.54 14.93 -16.02
N SER A 603 -19.51 14.95 -15.18
CA SER A 603 -18.92 13.75 -14.56
C SER A 603 -19.91 13.02 -13.65
N LEU A 604 -20.91 13.73 -13.10
CA LEU A 604 -21.96 13.14 -12.28
C LEU A 604 -22.85 12.17 -13.08
N ASP A 605 -23.16 12.50 -14.34
CA ASP A 605 -23.95 11.64 -15.22
C ASP A 605 -23.18 10.37 -15.59
N GLU A 606 -21.86 10.50 -15.82
CA GLU A 606 -21.00 9.34 -16.07
C GLU A 606 -20.94 8.40 -14.85
N MET A 607 -20.92 8.94 -13.63
CA MET A 607 -21.01 8.12 -12.41
C MET A 607 -22.36 7.39 -12.27
N VAL A 608 -23.46 8.05 -12.64
CA VAL A 608 -24.80 7.42 -12.72
C VAL A 608 -24.79 6.29 -13.76
N HIS A 609 -24.18 6.53 -14.92
CA HIS A 609 -24.06 5.53 -15.99
C HIS A 609 -23.24 4.31 -15.54
N VAL A 610 -22.09 4.51 -14.89
CA VAL A 610 -21.27 3.40 -14.37
C VAL A 610 -22.05 2.58 -13.35
N ALA A 611 -22.77 3.21 -12.41
CA ALA A 611 -23.60 2.50 -11.43
C ALA A 611 -24.69 1.65 -12.11
N ALA A 612 -25.36 2.20 -13.14
CA ALA A 612 -26.37 1.47 -13.89
C ALA A 612 -25.79 0.28 -14.69
N GLU A 613 -24.61 0.43 -15.28
CA GLU A 613 -23.92 -0.66 -15.99
C GLU A 613 -23.39 -1.74 -15.04
N MET A 614 -22.92 -1.37 -13.85
CA MET A 614 -22.59 -2.32 -12.79
C MET A 614 -23.79 -3.18 -12.41
N GLU A 615 -24.97 -2.58 -12.26
CA GLU A 615 -26.22 -3.32 -12.01
C GLU A 615 -26.56 -4.25 -13.19
N ARG A 616 -26.53 -3.72 -14.42
CA ARG A 616 -26.85 -4.48 -15.64
C ARG A 616 -25.95 -5.70 -15.82
N LEU A 617 -24.68 -5.58 -15.46
CA LEU A 617 -23.67 -6.64 -15.56
C LEU A 617 -23.59 -7.52 -14.30
N GLY A 618 -24.39 -7.24 -13.28
CA GLY A 618 -24.49 -8.07 -12.07
C GLY A 618 -23.31 -7.97 -11.11
N PHE A 619 -22.58 -6.85 -11.11
CA PHE A 619 -21.51 -6.59 -10.13
C PHE A 619 -22.06 -6.62 -8.69
N LYS A 620 -21.17 -6.92 -7.74
CA LYS A 620 -21.48 -6.99 -6.30
C LYS A 620 -20.52 -6.18 -5.42
N GLN A 621 -19.42 -5.72 -5.99
CA GLN A 621 -18.41 -4.88 -5.37
C GLN A 621 -19.03 -3.54 -4.92
N PRO A 622 -18.63 -2.97 -3.77
CA PRO A 622 -18.96 -1.60 -3.42
C PRO A 622 -18.41 -0.59 -4.43
N LEU A 623 -19.15 0.51 -4.61
CA LEU A 623 -18.77 1.63 -5.46
C LEU A 623 -18.53 2.89 -4.61
N LEU A 624 -17.32 3.42 -4.65
CA LEU A 624 -16.95 4.67 -4.00
C LEU A 624 -17.10 5.84 -4.99
N ILE A 625 -17.74 6.92 -4.54
CA ILE A 625 -17.95 8.14 -5.31
C ILE A 625 -17.23 9.31 -4.63
N GLY A 626 -16.38 10.03 -5.36
CA GLY A 626 -15.66 11.19 -4.84
C GLY A 626 -15.30 12.22 -5.93
N GLY A 627 -14.70 13.34 -5.52
CA GLY A 627 -14.33 14.46 -6.40
C GLY A 627 -15.18 15.72 -6.17
N ALA A 628 -14.75 16.86 -6.72
CA ALA A 628 -15.22 18.19 -6.29
C ALA A 628 -16.71 18.45 -6.52
N THR A 629 -17.29 17.91 -7.60
CA THR A 629 -18.73 18.06 -7.89
C THR A 629 -19.62 17.04 -7.18
N THR A 630 -19.02 16.03 -6.54
CA THR A 630 -19.77 14.99 -5.83
C THR A 630 -20.23 15.46 -4.46
N SER A 631 -21.37 14.94 -4.01
CA SER A 631 -21.87 15.18 -2.65
C SER A 631 -22.65 13.97 -2.13
N ALA A 632 -22.76 13.86 -0.81
CA ALA A 632 -23.56 12.81 -0.18
C ALA A 632 -25.03 12.87 -0.64
N ALA A 633 -25.58 14.09 -0.76
CA ALA A 633 -26.95 14.29 -1.23
C ALA A 633 -27.14 13.83 -2.67
N HIS A 634 -26.30 14.29 -3.61
CA HIS A 634 -26.40 13.87 -5.01
C HIS A 634 -26.25 12.35 -5.16
N THR A 635 -25.28 11.77 -4.45
CA THR A 635 -25.03 10.32 -4.46
C THR A 635 -26.27 9.56 -3.97
N ALA A 636 -26.87 9.97 -2.85
CA ALA A 636 -28.06 9.32 -2.29
C ALA A 636 -29.29 9.37 -3.21
N ILE A 637 -29.45 10.47 -3.95
CA ILE A 637 -30.67 10.78 -4.73
C ILE A 637 -30.58 10.25 -6.17
N LYS A 638 -29.42 10.40 -6.82
CA LYS A 638 -29.28 10.16 -8.27
C LYS A 638 -28.46 8.91 -8.61
N ILE A 639 -27.44 8.58 -7.81
CA ILE A 639 -26.50 7.48 -8.11
C ILE A 639 -26.91 6.18 -7.38
N ALA A 640 -27.09 6.24 -6.06
CA ALA A 640 -27.43 5.08 -5.22
C ALA A 640 -28.62 4.26 -5.73
N PRO A 641 -29.72 4.85 -6.24
CA PRO A 641 -30.86 4.07 -6.75
C PRO A 641 -30.56 3.25 -8.02
N LYS A 642 -29.40 3.41 -8.65
CA LYS A 642 -29.05 2.74 -9.91
C LYS A 642 -28.31 1.42 -9.74
N TYR A 643 -27.88 1.09 -8.52
CA TYR A 643 -27.11 -0.12 -8.24
C TYR A 643 -27.56 -0.73 -6.92
N SER A 644 -27.75 -2.05 -6.91
CA SER A 644 -28.18 -2.83 -5.75
C SER A 644 -27.05 -3.10 -4.75
N GLY A 645 -25.79 -2.97 -5.19
CA GLY A 645 -24.64 -3.01 -4.29
C GLY A 645 -24.42 -1.69 -3.53
N SER A 646 -23.50 -1.71 -2.56
CA SER A 646 -23.25 -0.54 -1.70
C SER A 646 -22.62 0.62 -2.50
N ILE A 647 -23.24 1.79 -2.47
CA ILE A 647 -22.67 3.05 -2.99
C ILE A 647 -22.37 3.99 -1.84
N VAL A 648 -21.12 4.45 -1.75
CA VAL A 648 -20.67 5.32 -0.67
C VAL A 648 -20.02 6.58 -1.22
N HIS A 649 -20.53 7.75 -0.81
CA HIS A 649 -19.84 9.02 -1.04
C HIS A 649 -18.70 9.16 -0.04
N VAL A 650 -17.49 9.41 -0.54
CA VAL A 650 -16.28 9.65 0.24
C VAL A 650 -15.87 11.10 0.04
N LEU A 651 -15.86 11.87 1.13
CA LEU A 651 -15.66 13.31 1.09
C LEU A 651 -14.22 13.71 0.73
N ASP A 652 -13.25 13.01 1.32
CA ASP A 652 -11.83 13.33 1.23
C ASP A 652 -10.98 12.06 1.43
N ALA A 653 -9.66 12.20 1.27
CA ALA A 653 -8.76 11.05 1.32
C ALA A 653 -8.68 10.42 2.73
N SER A 654 -8.78 11.22 3.79
CA SER A 654 -8.78 10.72 5.18
C SER A 654 -9.94 9.76 5.47
N ARG A 655 -11.08 9.95 4.79
CA ARG A 655 -12.25 9.08 4.93
C ARG A 655 -12.20 7.84 4.06
N SER A 656 -11.34 7.78 3.04
CA SER A 656 -11.28 6.66 2.10
C SER A 656 -10.87 5.34 2.76
N VAL A 657 -9.92 5.39 3.69
CA VAL A 657 -9.40 4.21 4.42
C VAL A 657 -10.46 3.60 5.34
N PRO A 658 -11.03 4.32 6.33
CA PRO A 658 -11.99 3.71 7.25
C PRO A 658 -13.24 3.19 6.53
N VAL A 659 -13.67 3.86 5.45
CA VAL A 659 -14.78 3.39 4.62
C VAL A 659 -14.43 2.07 3.93
N THR A 660 -13.27 1.99 3.29
CA THR A 660 -12.86 0.79 2.54
C THR A 660 -12.60 -0.39 3.48
N THR A 661 -11.93 -0.16 4.60
CA THR A 661 -11.72 -1.18 5.64
C THR A 661 -13.04 -1.73 6.18
N ALA A 662 -14.01 -0.85 6.48
CA ALA A 662 -15.32 -1.28 6.95
C ALA A 662 -16.09 -2.09 5.90
N LEU A 663 -15.97 -1.73 4.60
CA LEU A 663 -16.64 -2.44 3.50
C LEU A 663 -16.06 -3.84 3.23
N LEU A 664 -14.79 -4.06 3.57
CA LEU A 664 -14.09 -5.33 3.33
C LEU A 664 -13.98 -6.22 4.58
N SER A 665 -14.23 -5.68 5.77
CA SER A 665 -14.27 -6.45 7.02
C SER A 665 -15.50 -7.35 7.10
N GLU A 666 -15.31 -8.64 7.43
CA GLU A 666 -16.42 -9.59 7.65
C GLU A 666 -17.37 -9.13 8.77
N ASP A 667 -16.83 -8.57 9.86
CA ASP A 667 -17.60 -8.16 11.03
C ASP A 667 -18.29 -6.79 10.87
N GLN A 668 -17.65 -5.84 10.16
CA GLN A 668 -18.14 -4.45 10.08
C GLN A 668 -19.02 -4.18 8.86
N ARG A 669 -18.87 -4.98 7.78
CA ARG A 669 -19.48 -4.70 6.47
C ARG A 669 -20.99 -4.54 6.53
N GLU A 670 -21.70 -5.50 7.13
CA GLU A 670 -23.17 -5.46 7.16
C GLU A 670 -23.70 -4.26 7.95
N GLY A 671 -23.10 -3.99 9.12
CA GLY A 671 -23.46 -2.85 9.96
C GLY A 671 -23.20 -1.51 9.26
N PHE A 672 -22.06 -1.39 8.58
CA PHE A 672 -21.69 -0.18 7.85
C PHE A 672 -22.63 0.06 6.65
N ILE A 673 -22.91 -0.95 5.84
CA ILE A 673 -23.82 -0.85 4.69
C ILE A 673 -25.21 -0.42 5.17
N LYS A 674 -25.73 -1.03 6.23
CA LYS A 674 -27.03 -0.67 6.81
C LYS A 674 -27.07 0.81 7.24
N SER A 675 -26.05 1.26 7.98
CA SER A 675 -25.97 2.66 8.43
C SER A 675 -25.88 3.63 7.25
N ASN A 676 -25.14 3.28 6.21
CA ASN A 676 -25.04 4.09 4.99
C ASN A 676 -26.39 4.19 4.26
N GLU A 677 -27.13 3.09 4.14
CA GLU A 677 -28.46 3.10 3.52
C GLU A 677 -29.49 3.89 4.33
N GLU A 678 -29.45 3.82 5.66
CA GLU A 678 -30.29 4.67 6.53
C GLU A 678 -29.99 6.16 6.30
N ARG A 679 -28.70 6.52 6.16
CA ARG A 679 -28.29 7.89 5.82
C ARG A 679 -28.79 8.30 4.43
N HIS A 680 -28.69 7.43 3.44
CA HIS A 680 -29.22 7.69 2.09
C HIS A 680 -30.73 7.86 2.09
N ALA A 681 -31.47 7.02 2.82
CA ALA A 681 -32.92 7.13 2.97
C ALA A 681 -33.31 8.47 3.60
N LYS A 682 -32.61 8.89 4.66
CA LYS A 682 -32.83 10.19 5.30
C LYS A 682 -32.57 11.36 4.35
N LEU A 683 -31.47 11.33 3.59
CA LEU A 683 -31.16 12.38 2.61
C LEU A 683 -32.19 12.46 1.48
N ARG A 684 -32.68 11.31 0.99
CA ARG A 684 -33.78 11.26 0.01
C ARG A 684 -35.08 11.81 0.58
N GLU A 685 -35.41 11.48 1.83
CA GLU A 685 -36.60 11.99 2.50
C GLU A 685 -36.51 13.50 2.75
N GLU A 686 -35.38 14.01 3.26
CA GLU A 686 -35.15 15.44 3.46
C GLU A 686 -35.23 16.22 2.15
N TYR A 687 -34.71 15.65 1.05
CA TYR A 687 -34.85 16.24 -0.28
C TYR A 687 -36.29 16.24 -0.75
N GLY A 688 -37.02 15.12 -0.61
CA GLY A 688 -38.44 15.03 -0.96
C GLY A 688 -39.36 15.92 -0.12
N ARG A 689 -38.91 16.34 1.07
CA ARG A 689 -39.62 17.31 1.94
C ARG A 689 -39.31 18.78 1.59
N LYS A 690 -38.25 19.08 0.82
CA LYS A 690 -38.03 20.45 0.34
C LYS A 690 -39.16 20.78 -0.62
N LYS A 691 -40.00 21.76 -0.25
CA LYS A 691 -40.93 22.36 -1.22
C LYS A 691 -40.12 22.86 -2.41
N ASP A 692 -40.56 22.53 -3.62
CA ASP A 692 -40.07 23.18 -4.83
C ASP A 692 -40.08 24.68 -4.59
N ARG A 693 -38.93 25.32 -4.84
CA ARG A 693 -38.85 26.77 -4.70
C ARG A 693 -39.83 27.35 -5.70
N GLU A 694 -40.78 28.17 -5.25
CA GLU A 694 -41.65 28.89 -6.19
C GLU A 694 -40.77 29.72 -7.14
N LEU A 695 -40.95 29.46 -8.44
CA LEU A 695 -40.24 30.13 -9.52
C LEU A 695 -41.19 31.11 -10.20
N LEU A 696 -40.66 32.24 -10.63
CA LEU A 696 -41.32 33.11 -11.59
C LEU A 696 -41.22 32.47 -12.98
N SER A 697 -42.22 32.74 -13.83
CA SER A 697 -42.06 32.46 -15.26
C SER A 697 -40.84 33.21 -15.81
N LEU A 698 -40.28 32.71 -16.91
CA LEU A 698 -39.16 33.36 -17.59
C LEU A 698 -39.50 34.80 -18.00
N ALA A 699 -40.73 35.03 -18.46
CA ALA A 699 -41.21 36.36 -18.83
C ALA A 699 -41.20 37.32 -17.62
N GLU A 700 -41.77 36.93 -16.49
CA GLU A 700 -41.76 37.73 -15.25
C GLU A 700 -40.34 37.92 -14.70
N SER A 701 -39.47 36.91 -14.84
CA SER A 701 -38.07 37.00 -14.44
C SER A 701 -37.30 38.03 -15.27
N ARG A 702 -37.56 38.08 -16.59
CA ARG A 702 -36.99 39.10 -17.50
C ARG A 702 -37.46 40.51 -17.11
N GLU A 703 -38.73 40.68 -16.75
CA GLU A 703 -39.27 41.97 -16.29
C GLU A 703 -38.61 42.46 -14.99
N LYS A 704 -38.27 41.52 -14.09
CA LYS A 704 -37.52 41.73 -12.84
C LYS A 704 -36.00 41.62 -13.00
N GLY A 705 -35.48 41.63 -14.23
CA GLY A 705 -34.06 41.70 -14.51
C GLY A 705 -33.42 42.98 -13.99
N GLN A 706 -32.09 43.01 -13.90
CA GLN A 706 -31.38 44.21 -13.48
C GLN A 706 -31.51 45.27 -14.59
N LYS A 707 -31.93 46.49 -14.23
CA LYS A 707 -32.12 47.60 -15.18
C LYS A 707 -31.14 48.72 -14.85
N PHE A 708 -30.34 49.09 -15.85
CA PHE A 708 -29.41 50.21 -15.78
C PHE A 708 -29.88 51.34 -16.70
N ASP A 709 -29.62 52.60 -16.32
CA ASP A 709 -29.80 53.73 -17.23
C ASP A 709 -28.62 53.81 -18.20
N TRP A 710 -28.73 53.05 -19.29
CA TRP A 710 -27.71 52.99 -20.33
C TRP A 710 -27.44 54.33 -21.02
N SER A 711 -28.25 55.38 -20.84
CA SER A 711 -27.93 56.71 -21.39
C SER A 711 -26.79 57.40 -20.63
N THR A 712 -26.60 57.05 -19.35
CA THR A 712 -25.62 57.68 -18.45
C THR A 712 -24.49 56.73 -18.01
N GLN A 713 -24.63 55.42 -18.24
CA GLN A 713 -23.62 54.45 -17.82
C GLN A 713 -22.22 54.67 -18.43
N ASP A 714 -21.19 54.39 -17.64
CA ASP A 714 -19.80 54.43 -18.08
C ASP A 714 -19.41 53.16 -18.85
N ILE A 715 -19.42 53.26 -20.18
CA ILE A 715 -19.04 52.17 -21.09
C ILE A 715 -17.60 52.39 -21.55
N ALA A 716 -16.70 51.56 -21.06
CA ALA A 716 -15.29 51.59 -21.44
C ALA A 716 -15.10 51.11 -22.89
N THR A 717 -14.22 51.79 -23.63
CA THR A 717 -13.90 51.45 -25.02
C THR A 717 -12.49 50.87 -25.12
N PRO A 718 -12.34 49.63 -25.60
CA PRO A 718 -11.04 49.02 -25.80
C PRO A 718 -10.10 49.80 -26.73
N SER A 719 -8.81 49.78 -26.39
CA SER A 719 -7.74 50.29 -27.26
C SER A 719 -7.56 49.47 -28.55
N PHE A 720 -8.10 48.24 -28.59
CA PHE A 720 -8.11 47.37 -29.76
C PHE A 720 -9.30 46.41 -29.73
N THR A 721 -9.67 45.88 -30.90
CA THR A 721 -10.61 44.75 -31.02
C THR A 721 -9.92 43.58 -31.72
N GLY A 722 -10.33 42.35 -31.41
CA GLY A 722 -9.65 41.12 -31.84
C GLY A 722 -8.88 40.45 -30.70
N THR A 723 -7.90 39.60 -31.00
CA THR A 723 -7.19 38.77 -30.02
C THR A 723 -5.72 39.16 -29.84
N LYS A 724 -5.18 38.98 -28.63
CA LYS A 724 -3.75 39.02 -28.30
C LYS A 724 -3.31 37.70 -27.65
N VAL A 725 -2.12 37.24 -28.00
CA VAL A 725 -1.52 35.99 -27.52
C VAL A 725 -0.33 36.30 -26.61
N TYR A 726 -0.21 35.51 -25.55
CA TYR A 726 0.91 35.50 -24.59
C TYR A 726 1.43 34.08 -24.51
N GLU A 727 2.70 33.88 -24.84
CA GLU A 727 3.33 32.56 -24.76
C GLU A 727 4.79 32.67 -24.37
N GLY A 728 5.28 31.69 -23.62
CA GLY A 728 6.69 31.60 -23.25
C GLY A 728 6.94 30.84 -21.96
N ALA A 729 8.13 30.26 -21.84
CA ALA A 729 8.61 29.67 -20.59
C ALA A 729 9.10 30.75 -19.60
N ASP A 730 9.57 31.89 -20.10
CA ASP A 730 9.96 33.06 -19.33
C ASP A 730 8.77 33.70 -18.58
N LEU A 731 7.57 33.56 -19.13
CA LEU A 731 6.33 34.06 -18.52
C LEU A 731 6.05 33.40 -17.16
N ILE A 732 6.50 32.16 -16.92
CA ILE A 732 6.32 31.44 -15.65
C ILE A 732 6.86 32.26 -14.47
N SER A 733 7.99 32.96 -14.67
CA SER A 733 8.58 33.83 -13.63
C SER A 733 7.65 35.00 -13.26
N THR A 734 6.96 35.58 -14.24
CA THR A 734 5.97 36.64 -13.99
C THR A 734 4.72 36.07 -13.32
N LEU A 735 4.24 34.91 -13.77
CA LEU A 735 3.04 34.27 -13.22
C LEU A 735 3.21 33.84 -11.77
N ARG A 736 4.43 33.49 -11.34
CA ARG A 736 4.74 33.18 -9.94
C ARG A 736 4.29 34.28 -8.97
N GLU A 737 4.40 35.54 -9.37
CA GLU A 737 4.02 36.71 -8.56
C GLU A 737 2.50 36.88 -8.40
N PHE A 738 1.71 36.20 -9.23
CA PHE A 738 0.25 36.25 -9.26
C PHE A 738 -0.40 35.04 -8.58
N ILE A 739 0.39 34.11 -8.02
CA ILE A 739 -0.15 32.90 -7.37
C ILE A 739 -0.90 33.26 -6.07
N ASP A 740 -2.18 32.89 -6.01
CA ASP A 740 -2.86 32.67 -4.72
C ASP A 740 -2.52 31.28 -4.19
N TRP A 741 -1.74 31.25 -3.10
CA TRP A 741 -1.31 30.03 -2.43
C TRP A 741 -2.39 29.41 -1.55
N SER A 742 -3.50 30.10 -1.25
CA SER A 742 -4.53 29.56 -0.35
C SER A 742 -5.16 28.26 -0.89
N PRO A 743 -5.59 28.18 -2.17
CA PRO A 743 -6.14 26.93 -2.70
C PRO A 743 -5.06 25.86 -2.92
N PHE A 744 -3.79 26.24 -3.07
CA PHE A 744 -2.68 25.28 -3.05
C PHE A 744 -2.65 24.52 -1.73
N PHE A 745 -2.68 25.21 -0.59
CA PHE A 745 -2.73 24.54 0.72
C PHE A 745 -4.01 23.72 0.90
N HIS A 746 -5.16 24.19 0.41
CA HIS A 746 -6.40 23.42 0.49
C HIS A 746 -6.35 22.11 -0.30
N SER A 747 -5.67 22.08 -1.44
CA SER A 747 -5.45 20.84 -2.21
C SER A 747 -4.61 19.81 -1.45
N TRP A 748 -3.82 20.29 -0.48
CA TRP A 748 -3.04 19.49 0.47
C TRP A 748 -3.72 19.33 1.84
N GLU A 749 -5.04 19.53 1.91
CA GLU A 749 -5.87 19.46 3.13
C GLU A 749 -5.45 20.39 4.29
N LEU A 750 -4.55 21.34 4.04
CA LEU A 750 -4.19 22.39 4.98
C LEU A 750 -5.21 23.52 4.88
N ARG A 751 -6.21 23.52 5.77
CA ARG A 751 -7.26 24.54 5.82
C ARG A 751 -6.75 25.82 6.47
N GLY A 752 -6.92 26.95 5.78
CA GLY A 752 -6.43 28.24 6.22
C GLY A 752 -6.33 29.25 5.09
N ARG A 753 -5.60 30.33 5.31
CA ARG A 753 -5.39 31.41 4.32
C ARG A 753 -3.91 31.77 4.23
N TRP A 754 -3.42 31.99 3.02
CA TRP A 754 -2.10 32.56 2.80
C TRP A 754 -2.13 34.09 3.00
N ILE A 755 -1.16 34.62 3.75
CA ILE A 755 -1.01 36.05 4.00
C ILE A 755 0.26 36.52 3.28
N ALA A 756 0.11 36.92 2.02
CA ALA A 756 1.23 37.19 1.12
C ALA A 756 2.21 38.26 1.64
N ASN A 757 1.70 39.34 2.25
CA ASN A 757 2.52 40.41 2.82
C ASN A 757 3.32 39.99 4.06
N GLU A 758 2.94 38.90 4.72
CA GLU A 758 3.65 38.35 5.89
C GLU A 758 4.48 37.11 5.53
N GLY A 759 4.35 36.58 4.30
CA GLY A 759 5.03 35.36 3.88
C GLY A 759 4.66 34.14 4.72
N ARG A 760 3.43 34.07 5.25
CA ARG A 760 3.00 32.98 6.13
C ARG A 760 1.59 32.47 5.84
N PHE A 761 1.38 31.22 6.21
CA PHE A 761 0.06 30.60 6.25
C PHE A 761 -0.58 30.83 7.62
N SER A 762 -1.87 31.17 7.63
CA SER A 762 -2.68 31.20 8.85
C SER A 762 -3.64 30.03 8.84
N SER A 763 -3.41 29.07 9.73
CA SER A 763 -4.23 27.86 9.82
C SER A 763 -5.63 28.16 10.39
N ALA A 764 -6.63 27.40 9.93
CA ALA A 764 -8.01 27.44 10.38
C ALA A 764 -8.27 26.58 11.64
N HIS A 765 -7.26 25.85 12.14
CA HIS A 765 -7.39 25.08 13.37
C HIS A 765 -7.58 25.99 14.58
N GLU A 766 -8.51 25.62 15.46
CA GLU A 766 -8.78 26.32 16.73
C GLU A 766 -7.75 25.95 17.81
N ASP A 767 -7.31 24.69 17.84
CA ASP A 767 -6.29 24.21 18.77
C ASP A 767 -4.91 24.83 18.46
N ALA A 768 -4.27 25.43 19.46
CA ALA A 768 -3.05 26.21 19.28
C ALA A 768 -1.85 25.35 18.86
N GLU A 769 -1.74 24.12 19.37
CA GLU A 769 -0.64 23.21 19.04
C GLU A 769 -0.79 22.69 17.60
N MET A 770 -1.99 22.23 17.24
CA MET A 770 -2.29 21.79 15.87
C MET A 770 -2.17 22.93 14.86
N LYS A 771 -2.56 24.14 15.25
CA LYS A 771 -2.37 25.34 14.44
C LYS A 771 -0.90 25.58 14.14
N LEU A 772 -0.03 25.59 15.15
CA LEU A 772 1.41 25.79 14.98
C LEU A 772 2.03 24.70 14.10
N LYS A 773 1.64 23.43 14.30
CA LYS A 773 2.11 22.31 13.47
C LYS A 773 1.65 22.45 12.01
N ALA A 774 0.39 22.81 11.78
CA ALA A 774 -0.16 23.04 10.45
C ALA A 774 0.59 24.18 9.72
N GLU A 775 0.88 25.28 10.43
CA GLU A 775 1.61 26.42 9.88
C GLU A 775 3.08 26.06 9.58
N ALA A 776 3.74 25.28 10.45
CA ALA A 776 5.08 24.77 10.20
C ALA A 776 5.15 23.86 8.97
N GLU A 777 4.17 22.97 8.79
CA GLU A 777 4.14 22.11 7.61
C GLU A 777 3.72 22.85 6.34
N ALA A 778 2.83 23.85 6.44
CA ALA A 778 2.54 24.74 5.33
C ALA A 778 3.80 25.49 4.87
N LEU A 779 4.65 25.95 5.79
CA LEU A 779 5.91 26.60 5.44
C LEU A 779 6.87 25.65 4.71
N LYS A 780 7.01 24.39 5.16
CA LYS A 780 7.84 23.40 4.45
C LYS A 780 7.30 23.11 3.05
N LEU A 781 5.99 22.87 2.93
CA LEU A 781 5.34 22.62 1.65
C LEU A 781 5.50 23.82 0.69
N TYR A 782 5.39 25.05 1.21
CA TYR A 782 5.63 26.27 0.44
C TYR A 782 7.06 26.35 -0.08
N ASN A 783 8.05 26.05 0.77
CA ASN A 783 9.46 26.03 0.37
C ASN A 783 9.76 24.95 -0.67
N ASP A 784 9.18 23.76 -0.51
CA ASP A 784 9.28 22.66 -1.47
C ASP A 784 8.68 23.09 -2.83
N ALA A 785 7.50 23.73 -2.83
CA ALA A 785 6.86 24.25 -4.05
C ALA A 785 7.69 25.34 -4.73
N ASN A 786 8.29 26.25 -3.96
CA ASN A 786 9.14 27.32 -4.51
C ASN A 786 10.46 26.77 -5.08
N THR A 787 11.05 25.77 -4.42
CA THR A 787 12.23 25.07 -4.95
C THR A 787 11.91 24.36 -6.26
N LEU A 788 10.74 23.71 -6.35
CA LEU A 788 10.26 23.11 -7.60
C LEU A 788 10.02 24.17 -8.68
N LEU A 789 9.42 25.32 -8.34
CA LEU A 789 9.24 26.45 -9.26
C LEU A 789 10.57 26.99 -9.79
N ASP A 790 11.58 27.14 -8.93
CA ASP A 790 12.92 27.56 -9.34
C ASP A 790 13.50 26.59 -10.38
N ARG A 791 13.34 25.29 -10.15
CA ARG A 791 13.74 24.25 -11.10
C ARG A 791 12.94 24.30 -12.40
N ILE A 792 11.62 24.47 -12.33
CA ILE A 792 10.74 24.60 -13.51
C ILE A 792 11.20 25.77 -14.39
N ILE A 793 11.52 26.91 -13.78
CA ILE A 793 11.96 28.12 -14.49
C ILE A 793 13.36 27.90 -15.09
N ALA A 794 14.31 27.40 -14.29
CA ALA A 794 15.69 27.21 -14.72
C ALA A 794 15.83 26.18 -15.86
N GLU A 795 15.08 25.08 -15.78
CA GLU A 795 15.09 24.00 -16.77
C GLU A 795 14.02 24.19 -17.87
N GLN A 796 13.25 25.28 -17.84
CA GLN A 796 12.15 25.57 -18.78
C GLN A 796 11.16 24.41 -18.92
N ARG A 797 10.79 23.77 -17.81
CA ARG A 797 9.93 22.57 -17.81
C ARG A 797 8.50 22.88 -18.22
N PHE A 798 8.02 24.09 -17.93
CA PHE A 798 6.67 24.53 -18.26
C PHE A 798 6.68 25.62 -19.33
N THR A 799 5.65 25.61 -20.17
CA THR A 799 5.35 26.71 -21.10
C THR A 799 3.95 27.22 -20.83
N ALA A 800 3.82 28.51 -20.55
CA ALA A 800 2.51 29.16 -20.44
C ALA A 800 2.06 29.60 -21.84
N LYS A 801 0.82 29.30 -22.22
CA LYS A 801 0.19 29.79 -23.45
C LYS A 801 -1.22 30.31 -23.18
N GLY A 802 -1.50 31.52 -23.63
CA GLY A 802 -2.74 32.22 -23.34
C GLY A 802 -3.17 33.15 -24.45
N VAL A 803 -4.48 33.29 -24.61
CA VAL A 803 -5.09 34.25 -25.53
C VAL A 803 -6.20 34.99 -24.80
N PHE A 804 -6.28 36.30 -24.98
CA PHE A 804 -7.52 37.03 -24.74
C PHE A 804 -7.95 37.80 -25.97
N GLY A 805 -9.24 38.13 -26.05
CA GLY A 805 -9.75 39.04 -27.07
C GLY A 805 -10.84 39.94 -26.54
N LEU A 806 -10.99 41.10 -27.18
CA LEU A 806 -12.00 42.12 -26.88
C LEU A 806 -12.80 42.40 -28.15
N PHE A 807 -14.13 42.39 -28.04
CA PHE A 807 -15.01 42.45 -29.20
C PHE A 807 -16.21 43.36 -28.93
N PRO A 808 -16.64 44.17 -29.91
CA PRO A 808 -17.92 44.89 -29.80
C PRO A 808 -19.05 43.91 -29.56
N ALA A 809 -19.95 44.25 -28.64
CA ALA A 809 -21.05 43.39 -28.24
C ALA A 809 -22.26 44.20 -27.75
N ASN A 810 -23.44 43.61 -27.85
CA ASN A 810 -24.67 44.15 -27.30
C ASN A 810 -25.57 43.03 -26.79
N SER A 811 -26.35 43.29 -25.74
CA SER A 811 -27.35 42.32 -25.29
C SER A 811 -28.63 42.36 -26.14
N VAL A 812 -29.20 41.18 -26.37
CA VAL A 812 -30.50 40.96 -27.02
C VAL A 812 -31.27 39.93 -26.20
N GLY A 813 -32.25 40.41 -25.42
CA GLY A 813 -32.93 39.56 -24.45
C GLY A 813 -31.96 39.09 -23.36
N ASP A 814 -31.85 37.77 -23.18
CA ASP A 814 -30.90 37.17 -22.24
C ASP A 814 -29.57 36.77 -22.90
N ASP A 815 -29.34 37.13 -24.16
CA ASP A 815 -28.13 36.77 -24.92
C ASP A 815 -27.24 37.97 -25.18
N ILE A 816 -25.99 37.68 -25.58
CA ILE A 816 -24.98 38.68 -25.92
C ILE A 816 -24.53 38.42 -27.36
N GLU A 817 -24.91 39.31 -28.27
CA GLU A 817 -24.45 39.30 -29.66
C GLU A 817 -23.05 39.92 -29.74
N VAL A 818 -22.11 39.22 -30.38
CA VAL A 818 -20.71 39.65 -30.56
C VAL A 818 -20.46 39.96 -32.03
N TYR A 819 -19.76 41.05 -32.31
CA TYR A 819 -19.58 41.58 -33.67
C TYR A 819 -18.11 41.68 -34.08
N GLU A 820 -17.86 41.49 -35.37
CA GLU A 820 -16.55 41.71 -36.01
C GLU A 820 -16.76 42.42 -37.34
N GLY A 821 -16.08 43.55 -37.56
CA GLY A 821 -16.28 44.38 -38.77
C GLY A 821 -17.74 44.84 -38.97
N GLY A 822 -18.50 45.03 -37.88
CA GLY A 822 -19.91 45.42 -37.90
C GLY A 822 -20.90 44.29 -38.25
N LYS A 823 -20.43 43.05 -38.43
CA LYS A 823 -21.27 41.87 -38.67
C LYS A 823 -21.36 41.00 -37.43
N LEU A 824 -22.51 40.36 -37.22
CA LEU A 824 -22.68 39.37 -36.16
C LEU A 824 -21.70 38.21 -36.40
N LYS A 825 -20.82 37.98 -35.42
CA LYS A 825 -19.79 36.94 -35.47
C LYS A 825 -20.24 35.69 -34.73
N THR A 826 -20.77 35.87 -33.52
CA THR A 826 -21.31 34.79 -32.68
C THR A 826 -22.25 35.37 -31.63
N THR A 827 -22.94 34.50 -30.90
CA THR A 827 -23.79 34.85 -29.76
C THR A 827 -23.39 34.00 -28.57
N PHE A 828 -23.18 34.64 -27.40
CA PHE A 828 -23.11 33.92 -26.13
C PHE A 828 -24.48 33.88 -25.50
N HIS A 829 -24.88 32.70 -25.06
CA HIS A 829 -26.19 32.48 -24.48
C HIS A 829 -26.11 32.52 -22.97
N THR A 830 -26.96 33.32 -22.32
CA THR A 830 -26.96 33.42 -20.86
C THR A 830 -28.27 32.94 -20.24
N LEU A 831 -28.14 32.48 -19.00
CA LEU A 831 -29.25 32.04 -18.17
C LEU A 831 -29.59 33.11 -17.12
N ARG A 832 -30.85 33.11 -16.70
CA ARG A 832 -31.45 34.09 -15.77
C ARG A 832 -31.95 33.40 -14.52
N GLN A 833 -31.77 34.02 -13.36
CA GLN A 833 -32.35 33.52 -12.12
C GLN A 833 -33.90 33.56 -12.17
N GLN A 834 -34.59 32.49 -11.78
CA GLN A 834 -36.07 32.44 -11.73
C GLN A 834 -36.67 32.40 -10.32
N VAL A 835 -35.85 32.21 -9.28
CA VAL A 835 -36.33 32.15 -7.89
C VAL A 835 -36.96 33.49 -7.48
N ILE A 836 -38.11 33.46 -6.82
CA ILE A 836 -38.76 34.66 -6.28
C ILE A 836 -37.85 35.31 -5.22
N LYS A 837 -37.53 36.60 -5.41
CA LYS A 837 -36.77 37.40 -4.45
C LYS A 837 -37.56 38.63 -4.02
N LYS A 838 -37.36 39.02 -2.76
CA LYS A 838 -37.88 40.28 -2.22
C LYS A 838 -36.86 41.39 -2.49
N ASP A 839 -37.29 42.46 -3.16
CA ASP A 839 -36.53 43.69 -3.40
C ASP A 839 -35.15 43.49 -4.08
N LYS A 840 -34.97 42.42 -4.85
CA LYS A 840 -33.75 42.12 -5.61
C LYS A 840 -34.08 41.68 -7.03
N ALA A 841 -33.19 42.04 -7.96
CA ALA A 841 -33.30 41.65 -9.35
C ALA A 841 -33.01 40.15 -9.57
N ASN A 842 -33.56 39.62 -10.66
CA ASN A 842 -33.25 38.32 -11.21
C ASN A 842 -32.19 38.47 -12.29
N PHE A 843 -30.93 38.30 -11.91
CA PHE A 843 -29.78 38.59 -12.77
C PHE A 843 -29.64 37.55 -13.90
N ALA A 844 -29.20 38.05 -15.05
CA ALA A 844 -28.56 37.30 -16.14
C ALA A 844 -27.26 38.01 -16.51
N LEU A 845 -26.26 37.29 -17.05
CA LEU A 845 -24.98 37.91 -17.41
C LEU A 845 -25.15 38.95 -18.52
N SER A 846 -26.12 38.77 -19.41
CA SER A 846 -26.47 39.74 -20.45
C SER A 846 -26.91 41.10 -19.91
N ASP A 847 -27.36 41.18 -18.65
CA ASP A 847 -27.77 42.44 -18.02
C ASP A 847 -26.59 43.43 -17.87
N TYR A 848 -25.35 42.94 -17.90
CA TYR A 848 -24.13 43.76 -17.78
C TYR A 848 -23.56 44.25 -19.12
N VAL A 849 -24.27 44.04 -20.24
CA VAL A 849 -23.86 44.52 -21.57
C VAL A 849 -24.97 45.40 -22.14
N ALA A 850 -24.61 46.55 -22.70
CA ALA A 850 -25.59 47.51 -23.21
C ALA A 850 -26.55 46.86 -24.22
N PRO A 851 -27.88 46.97 -24.03
CA PRO A 851 -28.86 46.46 -24.97
C PRO A 851 -28.68 47.07 -26.35
N LYS A 852 -28.87 46.27 -27.40
CA LYS A 852 -28.83 46.76 -28.79
C LYS A 852 -29.81 47.93 -29.03
N SER A 853 -30.94 47.93 -28.33
CA SER A 853 -31.94 49.00 -28.35
C SER A 853 -31.48 50.31 -27.72
N SER A 854 -30.42 50.31 -26.90
CA SER A 854 -29.86 51.53 -26.31
C SER A 854 -29.14 52.43 -27.33
N GLY A 855 -28.77 51.87 -28.49
CA GLY A 855 -27.99 52.56 -29.52
C GLY A 855 -26.53 52.83 -29.14
N ARG A 856 -26.07 52.37 -27.98
CA ARG A 856 -24.67 52.46 -27.55
C ARG A 856 -23.93 51.17 -27.84
N THR A 857 -22.72 51.28 -28.39
CA THR A 857 -21.81 50.14 -28.55
C THR A 857 -21.17 49.82 -27.21
N ASP A 858 -21.29 48.56 -26.78
CA ASP A 858 -20.56 48.00 -25.65
C ASP A 858 -19.61 46.91 -26.14
N HIS A 859 -18.92 46.23 -25.23
CA HIS A 859 -17.93 45.23 -25.55
C HIS A 859 -18.02 44.04 -24.59
N ILE A 860 -17.60 42.87 -25.07
CA ILE A 860 -17.29 41.71 -24.23
C ILE A 860 -15.85 41.27 -24.50
N GLY A 861 -15.23 40.65 -23.51
CA GLY A 861 -13.96 39.97 -23.70
C GLY A 861 -14.07 38.48 -23.47
N GLY A 862 -13.05 37.75 -23.88
CA GLY A 862 -12.91 36.33 -23.57
C GLY A 862 -11.45 35.95 -23.45
N PHE A 863 -11.15 34.90 -22.69
CA PHE A 863 -9.80 34.36 -22.55
C PHE A 863 -9.75 32.84 -22.47
N CYS A 864 -8.59 32.29 -22.80
CA CYS A 864 -8.21 30.92 -22.55
C CYS A 864 -6.71 30.88 -22.24
N VAL A 865 -6.32 30.19 -21.16
CA VAL A 865 -4.93 30.01 -20.73
C VAL A 865 -4.67 28.54 -20.40
N GLY A 866 -3.43 28.09 -20.62
CA GLY A 866 -2.97 26.74 -20.29
C GLY A 866 -1.50 26.72 -19.89
N ILE A 867 -1.16 25.83 -18.96
CA ILE A 867 0.22 25.50 -18.58
C ILE A 867 0.56 24.12 -19.16
N HIS A 868 1.55 24.08 -20.04
CA HIS A 868 1.99 22.86 -20.72
C HIS A 868 3.27 22.30 -20.08
N GLY A 869 3.47 20.97 -20.13
CA GLY A 869 4.65 20.30 -19.59
C GLY A 869 4.47 19.67 -18.19
N ALA A 870 3.33 19.94 -17.53
CA ALA A 870 3.06 19.47 -16.18
C ALA A 870 2.91 17.94 -16.08
N ASP A 871 2.17 17.33 -17.00
CA ASP A 871 1.94 15.88 -17.01
C ASP A 871 3.21 15.11 -17.38
N GLU A 872 3.99 15.62 -18.34
CA GLU A 872 5.28 15.05 -18.72
C GLU A 872 6.25 15.09 -17.54
N PHE A 873 6.34 16.22 -16.85
CA PHE A 873 7.25 16.35 -15.71
C PHE A 873 6.79 15.52 -14.51
N ALA A 874 5.48 15.45 -14.23
CA ALA A 874 4.93 14.60 -13.17
C ALA A 874 5.25 13.12 -13.41
N LYS A 875 5.18 12.63 -14.66
CA LYS A 875 5.52 11.25 -15.02
C LYS A 875 6.97 10.88 -14.73
N GLU A 876 7.90 11.81 -14.81
CA GLU A 876 9.30 11.55 -14.42
C GLU A 876 9.43 11.26 -12.92
N PHE A 877 8.66 11.98 -12.09
CA PHE A 877 8.61 11.69 -10.66
C PHE A 877 7.90 10.37 -10.35
N ASP A 878 6.82 10.05 -11.08
CA ASP A 878 6.14 8.76 -10.93
C ASP A 878 7.06 7.58 -11.29
N ALA A 879 7.84 7.71 -12.37
CA ALA A 879 8.85 6.73 -12.77
C ALA A 879 9.99 6.60 -11.75
N ALA A 880 10.29 7.68 -11.02
CA ALA A 880 11.24 7.69 -9.90
C ALA A 880 10.59 7.27 -8.56
N HIS A 881 9.35 6.81 -8.55
CA HIS A 881 8.58 6.45 -7.36
C HIS A 881 8.41 7.59 -6.33
N ASP A 882 8.36 8.85 -6.80
CA ASP A 882 8.19 10.05 -5.99
C ASP A 882 6.81 10.71 -6.23
N PRO A 883 5.73 10.13 -5.67
CA PRO A 883 4.39 10.68 -5.85
C PRO A 883 4.23 12.08 -5.23
N TYR A 884 5.07 12.43 -4.25
CA TYR A 884 5.04 13.75 -3.61
C TYR A 884 5.33 14.85 -4.63
N HIS A 885 6.44 14.72 -5.36
CA HIS A 885 6.81 15.71 -6.37
C HIS A 885 5.92 15.62 -7.61
N GLY A 886 5.40 14.45 -7.96
CA GLY A 886 4.39 14.31 -9.02
C GLY A 886 3.13 15.14 -8.75
N ILE A 887 2.56 15.02 -7.54
CA ILE A 887 1.40 15.81 -7.10
C ILE A 887 1.75 17.30 -6.97
N LEU A 888 2.91 17.61 -6.38
CA LEU A 888 3.38 18.99 -6.22
C LEU A 888 3.50 19.70 -7.57
N THR A 889 4.01 19.01 -8.59
CA THR A 889 4.14 19.52 -9.97
C THR A 889 2.78 19.90 -10.55
N LYS A 890 1.78 19.02 -10.45
CA LYS A 890 0.41 19.28 -10.92
C LYS A 890 -0.26 20.42 -10.15
N ALA A 891 -0.14 20.42 -8.82
CA ALA A 891 -0.71 21.47 -7.98
C ALA A 891 -0.11 22.87 -8.28
N VAL A 892 1.20 22.93 -8.55
CA VAL A 892 1.89 24.16 -8.97
C VAL A 892 1.43 24.60 -10.37
N ALA A 893 1.29 23.67 -11.31
CA ALA A 893 0.77 23.98 -12.65
C ALA A 893 -0.65 24.59 -12.60
N ASP A 894 -1.54 24.04 -11.76
CA ASP A 894 -2.88 24.60 -11.54
C ASP A 894 -2.82 26.02 -10.94
N ARG A 895 -1.91 26.25 -9.98
CA ARG A 895 -1.70 27.60 -9.44
C ARG A 895 -1.20 28.59 -10.49
N LEU A 896 -0.31 28.15 -11.37
CA LEU A 896 0.17 28.97 -12.48
C LEU A 896 -0.92 29.25 -13.51
N ALA A 897 -1.82 28.31 -13.79
CA ALA A 897 -2.95 28.53 -14.70
C ALA A 897 -3.93 29.59 -14.16
N GLU A 898 -4.25 29.54 -12.86
CA GLU A 898 -5.08 30.55 -12.19
C GLU A 898 -4.38 31.92 -12.11
N ALA A 899 -3.08 31.91 -11.79
CA ALA A 899 -2.25 33.12 -11.83
C ALA A 899 -2.22 33.73 -13.23
N PHE A 900 -2.22 32.89 -14.28
CA PHE A 900 -2.26 33.34 -15.66
C PHE A 900 -3.61 33.95 -16.03
N ALA A 901 -4.72 33.39 -15.54
CA ALA A 901 -6.04 33.98 -15.70
C ALA A 901 -6.12 35.37 -15.04
N GLU A 902 -5.57 35.54 -13.84
CA GLU A 902 -5.51 36.84 -13.16
C GLU A 902 -4.61 37.84 -13.92
N TYR A 903 -3.44 37.39 -14.37
CA TYR A 903 -2.53 38.20 -15.18
C TYR A 903 -3.20 38.65 -16.49
N LEU A 904 -3.81 37.74 -17.26
CA LEU A 904 -4.51 38.10 -18.50
C LEU A 904 -5.70 39.01 -18.24
N HIS A 905 -6.42 38.81 -17.13
CA HIS A 905 -7.51 39.69 -16.78
C HIS A 905 -6.99 41.11 -16.55
N GLN A 906 -5.91 41.29 -15.80
CA GLN A 906 -5.28 42.60 -15.64
C GLN A 906 -4.84 43.21 -16.99
N GLN A 907 -4.20 42.42 -17.86
CA GLN A 907 -3.82 42.89 -19.21
C GLN A 907 -5.05 43.32 -20.03
N ALA A 908 -6.16 42.60 -19.91
CA ALA A 908 -7.42 42.97 -20.55
C ALA A 908 -7.99 44.26 -19.96
N ARG A 909 -7.99 44.47 -18.64
CA ARG A 909 -8.46 45.71 -18.00
C ARG A 909 -7.64 46.93 -18.42
N PHE A 910 -6.32 46.78 -18.52
CA PHE A 910 -5.43 47.82 -19.08
C PHE A 910 -5.76 48.12 -20.55
N ALA A 911 -5.91 47.08 -21.37
CA ALA A 911 -6.20 47.26 -22.79
C ALA A 911 -7.61 47.80 -23.05
N TRP A 912 -8.56 47.53 -22.15
CA TRP A 912 -9.92 48.04 -22.21
C TRP A 912 -10.02 49.48 -21.71
N GLY A 913 -9.01 49.96 -20.98
CA GLY A 913 -8.86 51.36 -20.61
C GLY A 913 -9.58 51.80 -19.33
N TYR A 914 -10.11 50.84 -18.55
CA TYR A 914 -10.76 51.12 -17.27
C TYR A 914 -9.89 50.79 -16.03
N GLU A 915 -8.64 50.37 -16.26
CA GLU A 915 -7.57 50.29 -15.25
C GLU A 915 -6.28 50.85 -15.86
N LYS A 916 -5.43 51.51 -15.05
CA LYS A 916 -4.08 51.93 -15.43
C LYS A 916 -3.02 51.15 -14.66
N PRO A 917 -1.81 50.95 -15.23
CA PRO A 917 -0.71 50.32 -14.52
C PRO A 917 -0.40 51.04 -13.20
N GLY A 918 -0.41 50.28 -12.09
CA GLY A 918 -0.15 50.79 -10.75
C GLY A 918 -1.38 51.20 -9.94
N ASP A 919 -2.60 51.10 -10.49
CA ASP A 919 -3.84 51.41 -9.75
C ASP A 919 -4.11 50.42 -8.61
N PHE A 920 -3.67 49.17 -8.74
CA PHE A 920 -3.86 48.11 -7.73
C PHE A 920 -2.55 47.41 -7.37
N ALA A 921 -2.41 47.03 -6.09
CA ALA A 921 -1.37 46.09 -5.66
C ALA A 921 -1.82 44.63 -5.91
N ASN A 922 -0.90 43.67 -6.02
CA ASN A 922 -1.25 42.26 -6.21
C ASN A 922 -2.22 41.72 -5.15
N ALA A 923 -2.13 42.20 -3.91
CA ALA A 923 -3.04 41.81 -2.83
C ALA A 923 -4.51 42.24 -3.10
N ASP A 924 -4.72 43.33 -3.84
CA ASP A 924 -6.05 43.80 -4.24
C ASP A 924 -6.59 42.96 -5.41
N LEU A 925 -5.70 42.50 -6.30
CA LEU A 925 -6.05 41.58 -7.40
C LEU A 925 -6.56 40.24 -6.87
N ILE A 926 -5.87 39.65 -5.89
CA ILE A 926 -6.29 38.37 -5.26
C ILE A 926 -7.65 38.50 -4.56
N LYS A 927 -7.96 39.69 -4.04
CA LYS A 927 -9.27 39.98 -3.40
C LYS A 927 -10.36 40.34 -4.41
N GLU A 928 -10.05 40.35 -5.70
CA GLU A 928 -10.92 40.78 -6.79
C GLU A 928 -11.47 42.21 -6.59
N ASN A 929 -10.70 43.08 -5.93
CA ASN A 929 -11.08 44.47 -5.65
C ASN A 929 -10.83 45.38 -6.87
N TYR A 930 -11.35 45.00 -8.04
CA TYR A 930 -11.28 45.78 -9.28
C TYR A 930 -12.63 45.84 -9.98
N ARG A 931 -12.76 46.75 -10.94
CA ARG A 931 -13.92 46.85 -11.83
C ARG A 931 -13.98 45.63 -12.77
N GLY A 932 -15.17 45.07 -12.93
CA GLY A 932 -15.43 43.98 -13.89
C GLY A 932 -15.27 42.58 -13.31
N ILE A 933 -15.79 41.58 -14.03
CA ILE A 933 -15.76 40.15 -13.65
C ILE A 933 -15.29 39.29 -14.82
N ARG A 934 -14.89 38.05 -14.52
CA ARG A 934 -14.40 37.07 -15.50
C ARG A 934 -15.10 35.70 -15.48
N PRO A 935 -16.45 35.62 -15.52
CA PRO A 935 -17.20 34.36 -15.36
C PRO A 935 -16.82 33.30 -16.39
N ALA A 936 -16.63 32.08 -15.91
CA ALA A 936 -16.28 30.91 -16.71
C ALA A 936 -17.52 30.00 -16.92
N PRO A 937 -17.76 29.50 -18.15
CA PRO A 937 -18.80 28.49 -18.39
C PRO A 937 -18.62 27.25 -17.50
N GLY A 938 -19.68 26.83 -16.82
CA GLY A 938 -19.69 25.76 -15.81
C GLY A 938 -19.75 26.26 -14.37
N TYR A 939 -19.38 27.52 -14.12
CA TYR A 939 -19.56 28.15 -12.81
C TYR A 939 -21.02 28.55 -12.58
N PRO A 940 -21.46 28.76 -11.32
CA PRO A 940 -22.86 29.05 -11.01
C PRO A 940 -23.47 30.27 -11.73
N ALA A 941 -22.66 31.24 -12.15
CA ALA A 941 -23.14 32.41 -12.91
C ALA A 941 -23.52 32.06 -14.35
N GLN A 942 -22.91 31.01 -14.91
CA GLN A 942 -23.24 30.45 -16.21
C GLN A 942 -22.96 28.94 -16.22
N PRO A 943 -23.89 28.11 -15.71
CA PRO A 943 -23.64 26.70 -15.46
C PRO A 943 -23.50 25.84 -16.73
N ASP A 944 -23.90 26.36 -17.89
CA ASP A 944 -23.82 25.64 -19.15
C ASP A 944 -22.37 25.52 -19.65
N HIS A 945 -21.83 24.31 -19.58
CA HIS A 945 -20.49 23.99 -20.07
C HIS A 945 -20.34 24.16 -21.59
N THR A 946 -21.43 24.10 -22.36
CA THR A 946 -21.41 24.13 -23.83
C THR A 946 -21.27 25.53 -24.42
N GLU A 947 -21.09 26.57 -23.60
CA GLU A 947 -20.63 27.88 -24.06
C GLU A 947 -19.12 27.91 -24.36
N LYS A 948 -18.33 26.94 -23.85
CA LYS A 948 -16.88 26.88 -24.11
C LYS A 948 -16.54 26.72 -25.60
N PRO A 949 -17.18 25.86 -26.40
CA PRO A 949 -16.93 25.79 -27.84
C PRO A 949 -17.11 27.14 -28.56
N ILE A 950 -18.12 27.92 -28.17
CA ILE A 950 -18.36 29.26 -28.74
C ILE A 950 -17.19 30.19 -28.40
N LEU A 951 -16.74 30.18 -27.14
CA LEU A 951 -15.57 30.94 -26.69
C LEU A 951 -14.29 30.51 -27.42
N PHE A 952 -14.06 29.21 -27.53
CA PHE A 952 -12.89 28.64 -28.19
C PHE A 952 -12.85 29.02 -29.67
N ALA A 953 -13.99 28.96 -30.36
CA ALA A 953 -14.11 29.38 -31.75
C ALA A 953 -13.90 30.89 -31.94
N LEU A 954 -14.45 31.72 -31.04
CA LEU A 954 -14.28 33.18 -31.09
C LEU A 954 -12.80 33.58 -30.94
N LEU A 955 -12.08 32.93 -30.04
CA LEU A 955 -10.68 33.25 -29.75
C LEU A 955 -9.69 32.53 -30.66
N ASP A 956 -10.13 31.52 -31.42
CA ASP A 956 -9.25 30.53 -32.03
C ASP A 956 -8.31 29.91 -30.98
N ALA A 957 -8.90 29.53 -29.83
CA ALA A 957 -8.17 29.21 -28.61
C ALA A 957 -7.27 27.99 -28.81
N THR A 958 -7.78 26.89 -29.34
CA THR A 958 -7.01 25.66 -29.53
C THR A 958 -5.78 25.87 -30.42
N ALA A 959 -5.91 26.61 -31.52
CA ALA A 959 -4.76 26.86 -32.39
C ALA A 959 -3.70 27.76 -31.73
N LYS A 960 -4.12 28.73 -30.90
CA LYS A 960 -3.21 29.71 -30.28
C LYS A 960 -2.61 29.24 -28.96
N THR A 961 -3.32 28.42 -28.19
CA THR A 961 -2.87 27.97 -26.87
C THR A 961 -2.49 26.51 -26.85
N GLY A 962 -3.04 25.68 -27.74
CA GLY A 962 -2.94 24.22 -27.63
C GLY A 962 -3.82 23.61 -26.53
N VAL A 963 -4.73 24.40 -25.94
CA VAL A 963 -5.77 23.89 -25.03
C VAL A 963 -6.92 23.31 -25.85
N GLU A 964 -7.30 22.09 -25.55
CA GLU A 964 -8.37 21.34 -26.22
C GLU A 964 -9.57 21.12 -25.30
N LEU A 965 -10.76 20.94 -25.88
CA LEU A 965 -11.97 20.57 -25.15
C LEU A 965 -12.26 19.09 -25.31
N THR A 966 -12.53 18.39 -24.21
CA THR A 966 -13.03 17.01 -24.23
C THR A 966 -14.50 16.98 -24.63
N GLU A 967 -15.05 15.77 -24.84
CA GLU A 967 -16.48 15.57 -25.13
C GLU A 967 -17.41 16.06 -24.01
N SER A 968 -16.91 16.18 -22.77
CA SER A 968 -17.64 16.75 -21.62
C SER A 968 -17.31 18.22 -21.37
N MET A 969 -16.58 18.87 -22.28
CA MET A 969 -16.12 20.26 -22.20
C MET A 969 -15.14 20.53 -21.03
N ALA A 970 -14.40 19.50 -20.58
CA ALA A 970 -13.20 19.71 -19.78
C ALA A 970 -12.08 20.25 -20.67
N MET A 971 -11.13 21.00 -20.11
CA MET A 971 -9.99 21.54 -20.86
C MET A 971 -8.75 20.67 -20.65
N HIS A 972 -8.00 20.40 -21.71
CA HIS A 972 -6.71 19.70 -21.66
C HIS A 972 -5.60 20.59 -22.25
N PRO A 973 -4.44 20.78 -21.57
CA PRO A 973 -4.04 20.20 -20.28
C PRO A 973 -4.97 20.62 -19.13
N GLY A 974 -5.03 19.81 -18.06
CA GLY A 974 -5.93 20.06 -16.93
C GLY A 974 -5.69 21.41 -16.25
N SER A 975 -4.43 21.85 -16.19
CA SER A 975 -4.04 23.17 -15.70
C SER A 975 -4.36 24.27 -16.74
N ALA A 976 -5.65 24.54 -16.93
CA ALA A 976 -6.18 25.52 -17.87
C ALA A 976 -7.39 26.27 -17.32
N VAL A 977 -7.57 27.51 -17.75
CA VAL A 977 -8.70 28.37 -17.36
C VAL A 977 -9.24 29.09 -18.59
N SER A 978 -10.56 29.23 -18.71
CA SER A 978 -11.20 30.05 -19.73
C SER A 978 -12.45 30.73 -19.20
N GLY A 979 -12.82 31.85 -19.79
CA GLY A 979 -14.01 32.61 -19.39
C GLY A 979 -14.25 33.86 -20.23
N LEU A 980 -15.30 34.58 -19.86
CA LEU A 980 -15.71 35.84 -20.48
C LEU A 980 -15.37 37.01 -19.57
N TYR A 981 -15.00 38.15 -20.13
CA TYR A 981 -14.76 39.40 -19.39
C TYR A 981 -15.92 40.36 -19.55
N PHE A 982 -16.37 40.93 -18.43
CA PHE A 982 -17.39 41.98 -18.37
C PHE A 982 -16.80 43.23 -17.71
N ALA A 983 -17.03 44.39 -18.34
CA ALA A 983 -16.46 45.66 -17.90
C ALA A 983 -17.43 46.55 -17.12
N HIS A 984 -18.69 46.15 -16.94
CA HIS A 984 -19.67 47.00 -16.25
C HIS A 984 -19.26 47.22 -14.78
N PRO A 985 -19.28 48.46 -14.25
CA PRO A 985 -18.79 48.74 -12.89
C PRO A 985 -19.59 48.02 -11.79
N GLU A 986 -20.87 47.74 -12.05
CA GLU A 986 -21.77 47.02 -11.11
C GLU A 986 -21.85 45.50 -11.38
N SER A 987 -21.03 44.98 -12.31
CA SER A 987 -21.00 43.53 -12.56
C SER A 987 -20.46 42.79 -11.34
N HIS A 988 -21.13 41.71 -10.94
CA HIS A 988 -20.69 40.85 -9.85
C HIS A 988 -21.11 39.40 -10.13
N TYR A 989 -20.44 38.45 -9.49
CA TYR A 989 -20.82 37.05 -9.58
C TYR A 989 -22.14 36.79 -8.84
N PHE A 990 -23.04 36.06 -9.48
CA PHE A 990 -24.28 35.54 -8.89
C PHE A 990 -24.43 34.06 -9.22
N GLY A 991 -25.24 33.33 -8.46
CA GLY A 991 -25.53 31.92 -8.73
C GLY A 991 -26.91 31.72 -9.32
N ILE A 992 -27.00 31.07 -10.48
CA ILE A 992 -28.19 30.33 -10.86
C ILE A 992 -28.30 29.16 -9.88
N SER A 993 -29.51 28.85 -9.41
CA SER A 993 -29.70 27.78 -8.41
C SER A 993 -30.74 26.77 -8.82
N VAL A 994 -31.80 27.23 -9.48
CA VAL A 994 -32.90 26.41 -9.98
C VAL A 994 -33.43 27.06 -11.26
N LEU A 995 -33.64 26.25 -12.30
CA LEU A 995 -34.18 26.62 -13.61
C LEU A 995 -35.56 25.99 -13.82
N GLY A 996 -36.51 26.79 -14.28
CA GLY A 996 -37.84 26.36 -14.69
C GLY A 996 -37.83 25.79 -16.10
N LYS A 997 -38.82 24.93 -16.39
CA LYS A 997 -38.92 24.25 -17.69
C LYS A 997 -39.08 25.22 -18.86
N ASP A 998 -39.83 26.29 -18.66
CA ASP A 998 -40.04 27.35 -19.65
C ASP A 998 -38.74 28.02 -20.10
N GLN A 999 -37.79 28.24 -19.18
CA GLN A 999 -36.46 28.75 -19.51
C GLN A 999 -35.61 27.72 -20.24
N VAL A 1000 -35.68 26.45 -19.87
CA VAL A 1000 -34.92 25.38 -20.55
C VAL A 1000 -35.40 25.22 -22.00
N GLU A 1001 -36.71 25.26 -22.24
CA GLU A 1001 -37.30 25.22 -23.58
C GLU A 1001 -36.89 26.44 -24.44
N ASP A 1002 -36.94 27.65 -23.86
CA ASP A 1002 -36.47 28.88 -24.52
C ASP A 1002 -34.97 28.83 -24.83
N TYR A 1003 -34.15 28.38 -23.87
CA TYR A 1003 -32.70 28.27 -24.01
C TYR A 1003 -32.30 27.23 -25.07
N ALA A 1004 -32.94 26.05 -25.07
CA ALA A 1004 -32.75 25.01 -26.09
C ALA A 1004 -33.02 25.56 -27.49
N LYS A 1005 -34.11 26.31 -27.66
CA LYS A 1005 -34.44 26.98 -28.92
C LYS A 1005 -33.38 28.01 -29.33
N ARG A 1006 -32.89 28.83 -28.39
CA ARG A 1006 -31.86 29.85 -28.66
C ARG A 1006 -30.54 29.24 -29.09
N LYS A 1007 -30.17 28.09 -28.52
CA LYS A 1007 -28.95 27.34 -28.87
C LYS A 1007 -29.10 26.42 -30.08
N GLY A 1008 -30.32 26.18 -30.56
CA GLY A 1008 -30.58 25.21 -31.61
C GLY A 1008 -30.32 23.76 -31.18
N MET A 1009 -30.50 23.46 -29.89
CA MET A 1009 -30.33 22.12 -29.30
C MET A 1009 -31.68 21.58 -28.86
N SER A 1010 -31.78 20.25 -28.69
CA SER A 1010 -33.00 19.65 -28.14
C SER A 1010 -33.17 19.99 -26.65
N VAL A 1011 -34.41 19.91 -26.16
CA VAL A 1011 -34.70 20.13 -24.73
C VAL A 1011 -34.01 19.05 -23.89
N GLU A 1012 -34.03 17.80 -24.37
CA GLU A 1012 -33.40 16.66 -23.72
C GLU A 1012 -31.87 16.84 -23.58
N GLU A 1013 -31.20 17.38 -24.61
CA GLU A 1013 -29.78 17.71 -24.52
C GLU A 1013 -29.51 18.82 -23.48
N MET A 1014 -30.36 19.85 -23.42
CA MET A 1014 -30.21 20.92 -22.41
C MET A 1014 -30.50 20.43 -21.00
N GLU A 1015 -31.50 19.58 -20.81
CA GLU A 1015 -31.79 18.95 -19.53
C GLU A 1015 -30.61 18.10 -19.05
N ARG A 1016 -29.88 17.44 -19.96
CA ARG A 1016 -28.65 16.73 -19.62
C ARG A 1016 -27.57 17.68 -19.11
N TRP A 1017 -27.20 18.70 -19.89
CA TRP A 1017 -26.12 19.63 -19.50
C TRP A 1017 -26.44 20.47 -18.26
N LEU A 1018 -27.72 20.80 -18.04
CA LEU A 1018 -28.19 21.62 -16.94
C LEU A 1018 -28.78 20.80 -15.78
N GLY A 1019 -28.68 19.47 -15.83
CA GLY A 1019 -29.32 18.53 -14.90
C GLY A 1019 -29.24 18.91 -13.41
N PRO A 1020 -28.05 19.28 -12.87
CA PRO A 1020 -27.91 19.68 -11.47
C PRO A 1020 -28.68 20.96 -11.08
N TRP A 1021 -29.14 21.73 -12.06
CA TRP A 1021 -29.77 23.04 -11.89
C TRP A 1021 -31.27 23.05 -12.22
N LEU A 1022 -31.85 21.92 -12.63
CA LEU A 1022 -33.28 21.82 -12.97
C LEU A 1022 -34.16 21.83 -11.71
N GLY A 1023 -35.29 22.54 -11.79
CA GLY A 1023 -36.28 22.65 -10.72
C GLY A 1023 -37.54 21.81 -10.89
N TYR A 1024 -37.50 20.79 -11.74
CA TYR A 1024 -38.67 19.97 -12.11
C TYR A 1024 -38.30 18.51 -12.38
#